data_AF-A0A9E6XUJ6-F1
#
_entry.id   AF-A0A9E6XUJ6-F1
#
_cell.length_a   1.000
_cell.length_b   1.000
_cell.length_c   1.000
_cell.angle_alpha   90.00
_cell.angle_beta   90.00
_cell.angle_gamma   90.00
#
_symmetry.space_group_name_H-M   'P 1'
#
loop_
_entity.id
_entity.type
_entity.pdbx_description
1 polymer ?
#
loop_
_entity_poly.entity_id
_entity_poly.type
_entity_poly.pdbx_seq_one_letter_code
_entity_poly.pdbx_strand_id
1 'polypeptide(L)'
;MRGSAVLRTLALGGLVAVAVAASADARTLSTCTYDALAAEVAAGGSIVLDCSGTIPFPAPLAVPAGRGVTLSAAGSSVTLDGRRRTRLFEVSGALTLIDLRLVDGRVDGATGARGEDAGGGGEASYGQDAHSCANSATSGDDGRAGGDGGPGVDGDAAMGGAILVAERGRLTLVGGRVSGSVAKGGAAGPGGRGGLGETGGQGGRGWSDYDSWEDVYCWQLPGDGGHGGAGGPGGGGGAGGAATGGAIANLGRTVVDGTVLAGNMAQGGRGGSGAPGGVGGDGGVGGDTFIADDYARSLDGGAGGVGGNAGETGRPGTGGAAHGGAIGGPGELMLIGARFLDDEAAGGRPGTSTSVAPSGFGGAGGWTRWDFGYEEQTGPFGASGAAAPPPEEGDGAGASGGGVSLTGSTGLIQASSFERNAALGAAGGTGTGPAGDGGDARGGGVFSAFATATAQLAFTANQAVAGAAGIGTPNGTPGQADGPDMSGQTLAAGLLAVDPRPATTRATTSVPLSLSFTASDGTAPYAFTFYGLPPGVRGDASGQATGAPTRPGVYDVHALVRDAGTPARLGAHSWRIEVAPLVSRIKPARGPEGTAVTISGSGFTPQSTVRFGSVPAASVTYASSHTVTAVVPAGLAPATPVTVSVTTNGVRGTGPAFTTS
;
A
#
# COMPACT_ATOMS: atom_id res chain seq x y z
N MET A 1 -6.05 11.15 -62.44
CA MET A 1 -5.70 9.89 -61.75
C MET A 1 -4.73 10.21 -60.62
N ARG A 2 -5.09 9.80 -59.39
CA ARG A 2 -4.32 9.47 -58.17
C ARG A 2 -2.93 10.12 -57.95
N GLY A 3 -2.56 10.58 -56.75
CA GLY A 3 -3.12 10.27 -55.44
C GLY A 3 -2.55 11.12 -54.30
N SER A 4 -3.32 11.09 -53.22
CA SER A 4 -3.27 11.90 -52.01
C SER A 4 -2.12 11.54 -51.06
N ALA A 5 -1.48 12.55 -50.48
CA ALA A 5 -0.75 12.44 -49.21
C ALA A 5 -1.59 13.08 -48.11
N VAL A 6 -2.16 12.26 -47.24
CA VAL A 6 -2.92 12.68 -46.06
C VAL A 6 -1.93 12.97 -44.94
N LEU A 7 -1.77 14.25 -44.61
CA LEU A 7 -1.05 14.72 -43.43
C LEU A 7 -1.97 14.51 -42.22
N ARG A 8 -1.68 13.49 -41.39
CA ARG A 8 -2.36 13.29 -40.10
C ARG A 8 -1.76 14.25 -39.07
N THR A 9 -2.46 15.34 -38.81
CA THR A 9 -2.17 16.25 -37.68
C THR A 9 -2.58 15.56 -36.38
N LEU A 10 -1.59 15.24 -35.52
CA LEU A 10 -1.84 14.91 -34.11
C LEU A 10 -2.36 16.16 -33.40
N ALA A 11 -3.61 16.12 -32.94
CA ALA A 11 -4.15 17.12 -32.01
C ALA A 11 -3.67 16.79 -30.59
N LEU A 12 -2.81 17.65 -30.03
CA LEU A 12 -2.39 17.64 -28.63
C LEU A 12 -3.54 18.09 -27.73
N GLY A 13 -3.56 17.50 -26.52
CA GLY A 13 -4.66 17.49 -25.56
C GLY A 13 -5.20 18.87 -25.16
N GLY A 14 -6.52 18.99 -25.23
CA GLY A 14 -7.26 20.06 -24.55
C GLY A 14 -7.31 19.74 -23.06
N LEU A 15 -6.73 20.62 -22.25
CA LEU A 15 -6.91 20.65 -20.80
C LEU A 15 -8.39 20.94 -20.53
N VAL A 16 -9.14 19.95 -20.03
CA VAL A 16 -10.55 20.11 -19.65
C VAL A 16 -10.59 20.53 -18.19
N ALA A 17 -11.02 21.77 -17.92
CA ALA A 17 -11.30 22.23 -16.57
C ALA A 17 -12.68 21.71 -16.15
N VAL A 18 -12.73 20.84 -15.15
CA VAL A 18 -13.98 20.34 -14.58
C VAL A 18 -14.53 21.41 -13.63
N ALA A 19 -15.53 22.16 -14.09
CA ALA A 19 -16.20 23.14 -13.26
C ALA A 19 -17.11 22.43 -12.25
N VAL A 20 -16.60 22.09 -11.06
CA VAL A 20 -17.49 21.71 -9.96
C VAL A 20 -18.13 22.97 -9.39
N ALA A 21 -19.44 22.88 -9.21
CA ALA A 21 -20.28 23.82 -8.50
C ALA A 21 -19.63 24.36 -7.21
N ALA A 22 -19.12 25.58 -7.23
CA ALA A 22 -19.11 26.40 -6.03
C ALA A 22 -20.58 26.54 -5.61
N SER A 23 -20.94 25.90 -4.51
CA SER A 23 -22.21 26.13 -3.82
C SER A 23 -22.41 27.64 -3.65
N ALA A 24 -23.65 28.14 -3.63
CA ALA A 24 -23.93 29.54 -3.28
C ALA A 24 -23.42 29.92 -1.86
N ASP A 25 -23.07 28.90 -1.05
CA ASP A 25 -22.41 29.03 0.27
C ASP A 25 -20.93 28.60 0.26
N ALA A 26 -20.28 28.53 -0.91
CA ALA A 26 -18.87 28.16 -0.98
C ALA A 26 -18.02 29.28 -0.38
N ARG A 27 -17.33 28.97 0.72
CA ARG A 27 -16.44 29.91 1.39
C ARG A 27 -15.14 30.00 0.61
N THR A 28 -14.56 31.19 0.50
CA THR A 28 -13.31 31.40 -0.21
C THR A 28 -12.15 31.48 0.78
N LEU A 29 -11.11 30.69 0.53
CA LEU A 29 -9.85 30.76 1.26
C LEU A 29 -8.84 31.50 0.40
N SER A 30 -8.56 32.75 0.76
CA SER A 30 -7.58 33.60 0.06
C SER A 30 -6.17 33.49 0.64
N THR A 31 -6.02 32.86 1.82
CA THR A 31 -4.72 32.64 2.47
C THR A 31 -4.33 31.16 2.41
N CYS A 32 -3.29 30.84 1.64
CA CYS A 32 -2.74 29.49 1.48
C CYS A 32 -1.88 29.08 2.70
N THR A 33 -2.50 28.95 3.87
CA THR A 33 -1.84 28.46 5.10
C THR A 33 -2.55 27.24 5.64
N TYR A 34 -1.80 26.37 6.32
CA TYR A 34 -2.36 25.14 6.91
C TYR A 34 -3.45 25.45 7.93
N ASP A 35 -3.21 26.40 8.85
CA ASP A 35 -4.17 26.72 9.91
C ASP A 35 -5.50 27.26 9.36
N ALA A 36 -5.44 28.09 8.32
CA ALA A 36 -6.63 28.62 7.68
C ALA A 36 -7.40 27.52 6.92
N LEU A 37 -6.69 26.61 6.23
CA LEU A 37 -7.30 25.44 5.61
C LEU A 37 -7.93 24.51 6.65
N ALA A 38 -7.23 24.25 7.76
CA ALA A 38 -7.69 23.36 8.82
C ALA A 38 -8.97 23.88 9.49
N ALA A 39 -9.05 25.19 9.76
CA ALA A 39 -10.26 25.83 10.28
C ALA A 39 -11.45 25.67 9.33
N GLU A 40 -11.23 25.87 8.02
CA GLU A 40 -12.28 25.70 7.01
C GLU A 40 -12.74 24.25 6.86
N VAL A 41 -11.80 23.30 6.87
CA VAL A 41 -12.12 21.86 6.84
C VAL A 41 -12.89 21.43 8.08
N ALA A 42 -12.54 21.96 9.26
CA ALA A 42 -13.26 21.70 10.51
C ALA A 42 -14.69 22.27 10.50
N ALA A 43 -14.94 23.37 9.78
CA ALA A 43 -16.28 23.90 9.53
C ALA A 43 -17.05 23.06 8.47
N GLY A 44 -16.33 22.52 7.48
CA GLY A 44 -16.88 21.70 6.39
C GLY A 44 -17.78 22.47 5.43
N GLY A 45 -18.38 21.75 4.48
CA GLY A 45 -19.05 22.35 3.32
C GLY A 45 -18.09 22.54 2.14
N SER A 46 -18.42 23.48 1.24
CA SER A 46 -17.63 23.74 0.04
C SER A 46 -16.70 24.93 0.24
N ILE A 47 -15.43 24.75 -0.12
CA ILE A 47 -14.36 25.72 0.05
C ILE A 47 -13.65 25.88 -1.29
N VAL A 48 -13.54 27.13 -1.74
CA VAL A 48 -12.80 27.49 -2.94
C VAL A 48 -11.47 28.14 -2.53
N LEU A 49 -10.38 27.58 -3.00
CA LEU A 49 -9.02 28.05 -2.73
C LEU A 49 -8.66 29.10 -3.79
N ASP A 50 -8.78 30.37 -3.43
CA ASP A 50 -8.45 31.52 -4.30
C ASP A 50 -7.03 32.05 -4.04
N CYS A 51 -6.16 31.15 -3.57
CA CYS A 51 -4.76 31.42 -3.39
C CYS A 51 -3.97 30.53 -4.35
N SER A 52 -2.85 31.03 -4.86
CA SER A 52 -1.92 30.21 -5.65
C SER A 52 -0.66 29.99 -4.83
N GLY A 53 -0.15 28.75 -4.83
CA GLY A 53 1.04 28.39 -4.07
C GLY A 53 0.93 27.05 -3.36
N THR A 54 1.88 26.83 -2.45
CA THR A 54 2.03 25.57 -1.71
C THR A 54 1.59 25.74 -0.26
N ILE A 55 0.68 24.89 0.19
CA ILE A 55 0.25 24.76 1.58
C ILE A 55 0.98 23.56 2.19
N PRO A 56 1.99 23.79 3.05
CA PRO A 56 2.71 22.71 3.69
C PRO A 56 1.91 22.12 4.85
N PHE A 57 1.88 20.80 4.95
CA PHE A 57 1.22 20.08 6.04
C PHE A 57 2.24 19.78 7.13
N PRO A 58 2.09 20.33 8.35
CA PRO A 58 2.91 19.96 9.50
C PRO A 58 2.42 18.65 10.16
N ALA A 59 1.15 18.30 9.95
CA ALA A 59 0.49 17.10 10.47
C ALA A 59 -0.68 16.70 9.55
N PRO A 60 -1.24 15.49 9.70
CA PRO A 60 -2.41 15.06 8.93
C PRO A 60 -3.65 15.88 9.28
N LEU A 61 -4.43 16.25 8.27
CA LEU A 61 -5.70 16.94 8.45
C LEU A 61 -6.87 15.96 8.43
N ALA A 62 -7.54 15.81 9.56
CA ALA A 62 -8.65 14.88 9.71
C ALA A 62 -9.97 15.46 9.17
N VAL A 63 -10.69 14.66 8.38
CA VAL A 63 -12.08 14.88 7.98
C VAL A 63 -12.95 13.89 8.76
N PRO A 64 -13.58 14.33 9.87
CA PRO A 64 -14.27 13.42 10.79
C PRO A 64 -15.55 12.84 10.19
N ALA A 65 -16.01 11.72 10.76
CA ALA A 65 -17.25 11.07 10.35
C ALA A 65 -18.46 12.03 10.41
N GLY A 66 -19.38 11.88 9.46
CA GLY A 66 -20.55 12.75 9.32
C GLY A 66 -20.27 14.15 8.76
N ARG A 67 -18.99 14.49 8.47
CA ARG A 67 -18.63 15.77 7.84
C ARG A 67 -18.38 15.60 6.34
N GLY A 68 -19.00 16.46 5.53
CA GLY A 68 -18.72 16.59 4.10
C GLY A 68 -17.88 17.83 3.82
N VAL A 69 -16.78 17.67 3.09
CA VAL A 69 -15.85 18.73 2.73
C VAL A 69 -15.58 18.66 1.24
N THR A 70 -15.70 19.79 0.55
CA THR A 70 -15.29 19.94 -0.84
C THR A 70 -14.24 21.02 -0.93
N LEU A 71 -13.03 20.69 -1.37
CA LEU A 71 -11.95 21.63 -1.64
C LEU A 71 -11.76 21.75 -3.15
N SER A 72 -11.87 22.96 -3.69
CA SER A 72 -11.68 23.23 -5.11
C SER A 72 -10.64 24.31 -5.32
N ALA A 73 -9.70 24.08 -6.24
CA ALA A 73 -8.76 25.12 -6.66
C ALA A 73 -9.41 26.16 -7.60
N ALA A 74 -10.61 25.89 -8.14
CA ALA A 74 -11.34 26.76 -9.07
C ALA A 74 -10.50 27.35 -10.24
N GLY A 75 -9.45 26.63 -10.68
CA GLY A 75 -8.51 27.06 -11.71
C GLY A 75 -7.18 27.63 -11.20
N SER A 76 -7.02 27.85 -9.90
CA SER A 76 -5.75 28.21 -9.25
C SER A 76 -4.80 27.02 -9.19
N SER A 77 -3.48 27.27 -9.19
CA SER A 77 -2.49 26.21 -8.94
C SER A 77 -2.20 26.12 -7.44
N VAL A 78 -2.94 25.24 -6.75
CA VAL A 78 -2.74 24.97 -5.33
C VAL A 78 -2.08 23.62 -5.14
N THR A 79 -0.98 23.61 -4.38
CA THR A 79 -0.25 22.41 -3.99
C THR A 79 -0.39 22.18 -2.50
N LEU A 80 -0.85 21.00 -2.09
CA LEU A 80 -0.86 20.53 -0.72
C LEU A 80 0.37 19.61 -0.58
N ASP A 81 1.27 19.93 0.34
CA ASP A 81 2.60 19.33 0.39
C ASP A 81 2.88 18.70 1.77
N GLY A 82 3.06 17.37 1.80
CA GLY A 82 3.42 16.61 3.01
C GLY A 82 4.91 16.69 3.38
N ARG A 83 5.73 17.32 2.54
CA ARG A 83 7.19 17.55 2.70
C ARG A 83 8.01 16.28 2.94
N ARG A 84 7.48 15.13 2.51
CA ARG A 84 7.99 13.79 2.81
C ARG A 84 8.11 13.52 4.31
N ARG A 85 7.24 14.12 5.12
CA ARG A 85 7.26 13.98 6.58
C ARG A 85 5.92 13.55 7.17
N THR A 86 4.81 13.87 6.52
CA THR A 86 3.48 13.58 7.03
C THR A 86 2.52 13.17 5.93
N ARG A 87 1.48 12.42 6.33
CA ARG A 87 0.25 12.27 5.57
C ARG A 87 -0.47 13.61 5.46
N LEU A 88 -1.20 13.82 4.36
CA LEU A 88 -1.99 15.04 4.16
C LEU A 88 -3.39 14.91 4.78
N PHE A 89 -4.13 13.84 4.48
CA PHE A 89 -5.52 13.70 4.92
C PHE A 89 -5.82 12.35 5.58
N GLU A 90 -6.69 12.38 6.58
CA GLU A 90 -7.36 11.21 7.16
C GLU A 90 -8.87 11.38 7.01
N VAL A 91 -9.50 10.49 6.26
CA VAL A 91 -10.88 10.67 5.81
C VAL A 91 -11.77 9.62 6.46
N SER A 92 -12.51 10.05 7.49
CA SER A 92 -13.58 9.27 8.13
C SER A 92 -14.97 9.77 7.72
N GLY A 93 -15.07 11.00 7.23
CA GLY A 93 -16.27 11.61 6.62
C GLY A 93 -16.25 11.52 5.10
N ALA A 94 -16.66 12.59 4.42
CA ALA A 94 -16.60 12.71 2.96
C ALA A 94 -15.69 13.86 2.55
N LEU A 95 -14.68 13.57 1.72
CA LEU A 95 -13.75 14.54 1.17
C LEU A 95 -13.79 14.51 -0.36
N THR A 96 -14.05 15.67 -0.96
CA THR A 96 -13.96 15.89 -2.40
C THR A 96 -12.83 16.89 -2.68
N LEU A 97 -11.87 16.52 -3.52
CA LEU A 97 -10.75 17.36 -3.93
C LEU A 97 -10.82 17.60 -5.44
N ILE A 98 -10.81 18.86 -5.86
CA ILE A 98 -11.00 19.26 -7.26
C ILE A 98 -9.84 20.13 -7.74
N ASP A 99 -9.16 19.66 -8.79
CA ASP A 99 -8.04 20.34 -9.45
C ASP A 99 -6.87 20.69 -8.51
N LEU A 100 -6.66 19.88 -7.48
CA LEU A 100 -5.59 20.06 -6.50
C LEU A 100 -4.37 19.21 -6.82
N ARG A 101 -3.18 19.72 -6.46
CA ARG A 101 -1.94 18.94 -6.45
C ARG A 101 -1.65 18.48 -5.03
N LEU A 102 -1.54 17.18 -4.81
CA LEU A 102 -1.11 16.61 -3.55
C LEU A 102 0.28 16.01 -3.79
N VAL A 103 1.27 16.45 -3.03
CA VAL A 103 2.66 16.06 -3.25
C VAL A 103 3.32 15.61 -1.97
N ASP A 104 4.27 14.68 -2.12
CA ASP A 104 5.26 14.34 -1.10
C ASP A 104 4.64 13.96 0.26
N GLY A 105 3.49 13.27 0.25
CA GLY A 105 2.93 12.67 1.46
C GLY A 105 3.77 11.50 1.95
N ARG A 106 3.96 11.32 3.27
CA ARG A 106 4.73 10.20 3.80
C ARG A 106 4.17 9.60 5.08
N VAL A 107 4.20 8.27 5.15
CA VAL A 107 3.95 7.48 6.36
C VAL A 107 5.00 6.38 6.45
N ASP A 108 5.67 6.28 7.60
CA ASP A 108 6.60 5.21 7.94
C ASP A 108 6.05 4.41 9.14
N GLY A 109 6.01 3.08 9.05
CA GLY A 109 5.66 2.21 10.17
C GLY A 109 6.78 2.19 11.22
N ALA A 110 6.40 2.01 12.49
CA ALA A 110 7.36 1.88 13.58
C ALA A 110 8.21 0.60 13.46
N THR A 111 9.47 0.69 13.89
CA THR A 111 10.37 -0.46 13.91
C THR A 111 10.07 -1.35 15.10
N GLY A 112 10.00 -2.66 14.88
CA GLY A 112 9.79 -3.65 15.92
C GLY A 112 10.95 -3.74 16.91
N ALA A 113 10.64 -4.04 18.17
CA ALA A 113 11.61 -4.22 19.24
C ALA A 113 12.35 -5.57 19.15
N ARG A 114 13.58 -5.59 19.67
CA ARG A 114 14.39 -6.82 19.81
C ARG A 114 13.76 -7.78 20.84
N GLY A 115 13.82 -9.09 20.56
CA GLY A 115 13.42 -10.14 21.49
C GLY A 115 14.34 -10.27 22.70
N GLU A 116 13.80 -10.75 23.82
CA GLU A 116 14.52 -10.88 25.08
C GLU A 116 15.55 -12.02 25.04
N ASP A 117 16.76 -11.78 25.55
CA ASP A 117 17.77 -12.83 25.70
C ASP A 117 17.38 -13.76 26.86
N ALA A 118 17.57 -15.07 26.69
CA ALA A 118 17.27 -16.04 27.73
C ALA A 118 18.38 -16.19 28.77
N GLY A 119 17.96 -16.58 29.98
CA GLY A 119 18.86 -17.01 31.05
C GLY A 119 19.43 -18.41 30.80
N GLY A 120 20.58 -18.70 31.41
CA GLY A 120 21.13 -20.06 31.44
C GLY A 120 20.32 -21.02 32.31
N GLY A 121 20.69 -22.30 32.32
CA GLY A 121 20.14 -23.25 33.28
C GLY A 121 20.58 -22.93 34.72
N GLY A 122 20.04 -23.63 35.71
CA GLY A 122 20.54 -23.54 37.09
C GLY A 122 21.58 -24.62 37.40
N GLU A 123 22.45 -24.38 38.37
CA GLU A 123 23.53 -25.30 38.78
C GLU A 123 23.04 -26.75 39.00
N ALA A 124 23.82 -27.72 38.51
CA ALA A 124 23.61 -29.14 38.74
C ALA A 124 24.25 -29.58 40.06
N SER A 125 23.59 -30.48 40.80
CA SER A 125 24.11 -30.99 42.06
C SER A 125 25.19 -32.04 41.81
N TYR A 126 26.21 -32.05 42.67
CA TYR A 126 27.18 -33.14 42.73
C TYR A 126 26.56 -34.41 43.31
N GLY A 127 27.01 -35.55 42.81
CA GLY A 127 26.73 -36.86 43.39
C GLY A 127 27.29 -36.97 44.80
N GLN A 128 26.63 -37.74 45.66
CA GLN A 128 27.07 -38.00 47.02
C GLN A 128 28.07 -39.15 47.02
N ASP A 129 29.14 -39.00 47.80
CA ASP A 129 30.17 -40.03 47.98
C ASP A 129 29.62 -41.22 48.78
N ALA A 130 30.15 -42.41 48.47
CA ALA A 130 29.97 -43.59 49.29
C ALA A 130 30.75 -43.48 50.61
N HIS A 131 30.13 -43.87 51.73
CA HIS A 131 30.73 -43.75 53.09
C HIS A 131 30.48 -44.94 54.02
N SER A 132 29.66 -45.92 53.62
CA SER A 132 29.38 -47.13 54.41
C SER A 132 29.07 -48.29 53.45
N CYS A 133 29.24 -49.56 53.87
CA CYS A 133 28.85 -50.74 53.06
C CYS A 133 27.37 -50.73 52.61
N ALA A 134 26.54 -49.90 53.23
CA ALA A 134 25.11 -49.77 52.94
C ALA A 134 24.76 -48.62 51.97
N ASN A 135 25.66 -47.65 51.76
CA ASN A 135 25.36 -46.42 51.01
C ASN A 135 26.22 -46.25 49.76
N SER A 136 25.69 -46.64 48.60
CA SER A 136 26.34 -46.43 47.31
C SER A 136 26.52 -44.94 46.97
N ALA A 137 27.57 -44.64 46.22
CA ALA A 137 27.75 -43.32 45.63
C ALA A 137 26.61 -43.03 44.64
N THR A 138 26.21 -41.76 44.51
CA THR A 138 25.21 -41.36 43.53
C THR A 138 25.86 -40.67 42.35
N SER A 139 25.23 -40.81 41.18
CA SER A 139 25.61 -40.01 40.01
C SER A 139 25.34 -38.52 40.28
N GLY A 140 26.07 -37.66 39.56
CA GLY A 140 25.76 -36.23 39.52
C GLY A 140 24.48 -35.98 38.72
N ASP A 141 23.80 -34.88 39.03
CA ASP A 141 22.60 -34.48 38.28
C ASP A 141 22.97 -34.00 36.87
N ASP A 142 22.11 -34.24 35.90
CA ASP A 142 22.24 -33.63 34.58
C ASP A 142 22.10 -32.10 34.66
N GLY A 143 22.89 -31.39 33.85
CA GLY A 143 22.82 -29.96 33.67
C GLY A 143 21.46 -29.56 33.08
N ARG A 144 20.91 -28.44 33.59
CA ARG A 144 19.66 -27.90 33.05
C ARG A 144 19.91 -27.24 31.70
N ALA A 145 18.94 -27.37 30.81
CA ALA A 145 18.96 -26.67 29.55
C ALA A 145 18.85 -25.16 29.75
N GLY A 146 19.49 -24.39 28.87
CA GLY A 146 19.31 -22.94 28.78
C GLY A 146 17.93 -22.58 28.24
N GLY A 147 17.44 -21.39 28.60
CA GLY A 147 16.14 -20.91 28.12
C GLY A 147 16.15 -20.49 26.64
N ASP A 148 14.95 -20.41 26.05
CA ASP A 148 14.77 -20.00 24.66
C ASP A 148 14.80 -18.47 24.52
N GLY A 149 15.55 -17.96 23.54
CA GLY A 149 15.53 -16.55 23.21
C GLY A 149 14.15 -16.10 22.70
N GLY A 150 13.67 -14.95 23.15
CA GLY A 150 12.38 -14.39 22.74
C GLY A 150 12.36 -13.97 21.27
N PRO A 151 11.20 -14.03 20.57
CA PRO A 151 11.09 -13.58 19.20
C PRO A 151 11.22 -12.05 19.09
N GLY A 152 11.74 -11.57 17.96
CA GLY A 152 11.68 -10.16 17.60
C GLY A 152 10.24 -9.72 17.31
N VAL A 153 9.91 -8.48 17.64
CA VAL A 153 8.59 -7.91 17.37
C VAL A 153 8.50 -7.49 15.90
N ASP A 154 7.33 -7.68 15.29
CA ASP A 154 7.07 -7.27 13.92
C ASP A 154 7.16 -5.74 13.75
N GLY A 155 7.46 -5.30 12.53
CA GLY A 155 7.34 -3.89 12.17
C GLY A 155 5.89 -3.48 11.94
N ASP A 156 5.54 -2.24 12.27
CA ASP A 156 4.17 -1.75 12.05
C ASP A 156 3.87 -1.55 10.57
N ALA A 157 2.60 -1.74 10.18
CA ALA A 157 2.14 -1.46 8.83
C ALA A 157 2.08 0.05 8.53
N ALA A 158 2.22 0.41 7.24
CA ALA A 158 2.01 1.76 6.74
C ALA A 158 0.91 1.79 5.68
N MET A 159 0.03 2.79 5.77
CA MET A 159 -1.12 2.92 4.89
C MET A 159 -1.23 4.35 4.38
N GLY A 160 -1.29 4.57 3.06
CA GLY A 160 -1.66 5.86 2.48
C GLY A 160 -0.68 6.99 2.80
N GLY A 161 0.32 7.19 1.93
CA GLY A 161 1.29 8.28 2.09
C GLY A 161 0.66 9.66 1.99
N ALA A 162 -0.30 9.87 1.09
CA ALA A 162 -1.03 11.12 0.96
C ALA A 162 -2.35 11.11 1.76
N ILE A 163 -3.15 10.06 1.59
CA ILE A 163 -4.51 9.97 2.12
C ILE A 163 -4.77 8.58 2.69
N LEU A 164 -5.33 8.54 3.89
CA LEU A 164 -5.96 7.34 4.45
C LEU A 164 -7.48 7.53 4.44
N VAL A 165 -8.20 6.63 3.77
CA VAL A 165 -9.67 6.59 3.76
C VAL A 165 -10.12 5.47 4.69
N ALA A 166 -10.76 5.81 5.81
CA ALA A 166 -11.29 4.85 6.77
C ALA A 166 -12.49 4.09 6.18
N GLU A 167 -12.93 3.01 6.83
CA GLU A 167 -14.00 2.10 6.34
C GLU A 167 -15.32 2.79 5.98
N ARG A 168 -15.69 3.85 6.70
CA ARG A 168 -16.88 4.67 6.42
C ARG A 168 -16.56 5.97 5.68
N GLY A 169 -15.28 6.21 5.41
CA GLY A 169 -14.78 7.36 4.69
C GLY A 169 -15.13 7.30 3.21
N ARG A 170 -15.37 8.48 2.63
CA ARG A 170 -15.59 8.63 1.19
C ARG A 170 -14.64 9.67 0.62
N LEU A 171 -13.80 9.26 -0.31
CA LEU A 171 -12.92 10.14 -1.06
C LEU A 171 -13.43 10.31 -2.49
N THR A 172 -13.35 11.52 -3.01
CA THR A 172 -13.59 11.83 -4.43
C THR A 172 -12.50 12.77 -4.92
N LEU A 173 -11.71 12.32 -5.89
CA LEU A 173 -10.72 13.13 -6.57
C LEU A 173 -11.25 13.46 -7.96
N VAL A 174 -11.21 14.75 -8.32
CA VAL A 174 -11.67 15.24 -9.63
C VAL A 174 -10.57 16.10 -10.24
N GLY A 175 -10.01 15.68 -11.37
CA GLY A 175 -8.86 16.33 -11.98
C GLY A 175 -7.64 16.33 -11.06
N GLY A 176 -6.75 17.30 -11.24
CA GLY A 176 -5.57 17.46 -10.38
C GLY A 176 -4.53 16.33 -10.48
N ARG A 177 -3.65 16.26 -9.47
CA ARG A 177 -2.53 15.31 -9.43
C ARG A 177 -2.18 14.88 -8.00
N VAL A 178 -1.89 13.59 -7.80
CA VAL A 178 -1.27 13.06 -6.58
C VAL A 178 0.09 12.46 -6.94
N SER A 179 1.17 12.93 -6.32
CA SER A 179 2.50 12.46 -6.72
C SER A 179 3.55 12.42 -5.62
N GLY A 180 4.55 11.54 -5.77
CA GLY A 180 5.70 11.47 -4.88
C GLY A 180 5.36 11.00 -3.47
N SER A 181 4.19 10.40 -3.26
CA SER A 181 3.74 10.00 -1.94
C SER A 181 4.19 8.58 -1.61
N VAL A 182 4.59 8.35 -0.36
CA VAL A 182 5.22 7.10 0.07
C VAL A 182 4.55 6.54 1.33
N ALA A 183 4.20 5.26 1.31
CA ALA A 183 3.86 4.48 2.48
C ALA A 183 4.91 3.38 2.67
N LYS A 184 5.64 3.38 3.79
CA LYS A 184 6.71 2.42 4.06
C LYS A 184 6.48 1.66 5.37
N GLY A 185 6.37 0.34 5.30
CA GLY A 185 6.25 -0.49 6.49
C GLY A 185 7.49 -0.45 7.38
N GLY A 186 7.28 -0.62 8.68
CA GLY A 186 8.36 -0.63 9.68
C GLY A 186 9.28 -1.84 9.54
N ALA A 187 10.56 -1.67 9.84
CA ALA A 187 11.45 -2.83 9.95
C ALA A 187 11.09 -3.67 11.18
N ALA A 188 11.30 -4.97 11.12
CA ALA A 188 11.09 -5.81 12.29
C ALA A 188 12.28 -5.80 13.24
N GLY A 189 12.02 -6.20 14.49
CA GLY A 189 13.03 -6.40 15.51
C GLY A 189 13.77 -7.73 15.33
N PRO A 190 15.06 -7.79 15.72
CA PRO A 190 15.81 -9.04 15.75
C PRO A 190 15.36 -9.94 16.92
N GLY A 191 15.61 -11.25 16.83
CA GLY A 191 15.38 -12.16 17.95
C GLY A 191 16.32 -11.95 19.15
N GLY A 192 15.98 -12.57 20.27
CA GLY A 192 16.81 -12.65 21.47
C GLY A 192 17.72 -13.89 21.46
N ARG A 193 18.86 -13.83 22.14
CA ARG A 193 19.82 -14.96 22.21
C ARG A 193 19.29 -16.09 23.09
N GLY A 194 19.60 -17.32 22.71
CA GLY A 194 19.35 -18.49 23.54
C GLY A 194 20.28 -18.55 24.76
N GLY A 195 19.77 -19.12 25.84
CA GLY A 195 20.47 -19.28 27.12
C GLY A 195 21.52 -20.40 27.06
N LEU A 196 22.56 -20.29 27.87
CA LEU A 196 23.59 -21.34 27.97
C LEU A 196 23.05 -22.57 28.69
N GLY A 197 23.43 -23.76 28.23
CA GLY A 197 23.23 -25.00 28.95
C GLY A 197 24.23 -25.15 30.09
N GLU A 198 23.80 -25.75 31.19
CA GLU A 198 24.65 -25.89 32.38
C GLU A 198 25.54 -27.13 32.34
N THR A 199 26.67 -27.07 33.03
CA THR A 199 27.54 -28.25 33.16
C THR A 199 26.88 -29.32 34.03
N GLY A 200 27.02 -30.59 33.65
CA GLY A 200 26.55 -31.70 34.46
C GLY A 200 27.30 -31.82 35.79
N GLY A 201 26.61 -32.30 36.83
CA GLY A 201 27.21 -32.54 38.14
C GLY A 201 28.25 -33.64 38.09
N GLN A 202 29.33 -33.51 38.86
CA GLN A 202 30.32 -34.60 39.03
C GLN A 202 29.70 -35.79 39.79
N GLY A 203 30.11 -37.00 39.44
CA GLY A 203 29.70 -38.23 40.13
C GLY A 203 30.36 -38.37 41.51
N GLY A 204 29.62 -38.96 42.45
CA GLY A 204 30.14 -39.24 43.79
C GLY A 204 31.24 -40.30 43.77
N ARG A 205 32.23 -40.18 44.66
CA ARG A 205 33.35 -41.11 44.75
C ARG A 205 32.92 -42.46 45.33
N GLY A 206 33.44 -43.54 44.74
CA GLY A 206 33.24 -44.91 45.19
C GLY A 206 34.08 -45.24 46.42
N TRP A 207 33.67 -46.27 47.15
CA TRP A 207 34.32 -46.69 48.39
C TRP A 207 34.53 -48.20 48.44
N SER A 208 35.73 -48.60 48.86
CA SER A 208 36.04 -50.00 49.17
C SER A 208 36.61 -50.12 50.58
N ASP A 209 36.05 -51.06 51.34
CA ASP A 209 36.50 -51.40 52.69
C ASP A 209 36.22 -52.90 52.95
N TYR A 210 37.01 -53.50 53.84
CA TYR A 210 36.88 -54.91 54.21
C TYR A 210 36.18 -55.02 55.57
N ASP A 211 34.97 -55.59 55.59
CA ASP A 211 34.26 -55.83 56.84
C ASP A 211 34.73 -57.16 57.46
N SER A 212 35.62 -57.04 58.45
CA SER A 212 36.18 -58.18 59.17
C SER A 212 35.14 -58.95 60.02
N TRP A 213 33.94 -58.40 60.25
CA TRP A 213 32.90 -59.05 61.06
C TRP A 213 32.04 -60.02 60.25
N GLU A 214 31.82 -59.73 58.97
CA GLU A 214 31.08 -60.60 58.04
C GLU A 214 32.00 -61.40 57.09
N ASP A 215 33.31 -61.10 57.09
CA ASP A 215 34.30 -61.70 56.18
C ASP A 215 33.96 -61.43 54.69
N VAL A 216 33.41 -60.23 54.44
CA VAL A 216 32.92 -59.77 53.13
C VAL A 216 33.64 -58.49 52.73
N TYR A 217 34.12 -58.44 51.48
CA TYR A 217 34.56 -57.19 50.87
C TYR A 217 33.36 -56.40 50.39
N CYS A 218 33.21 -55.17 50.90
CA CYS A 218 32.23 -54.23 50.42
C CYS A 218 32.82 -53.43 49.26
N TRP A 219 32.17 -53.47 48.11
CA TRP A 219 32.55 -52.68 46.94
C TRP A 219 31.37 -51.80 46.55
N GLN A 220 31.58 -50.49 46.61
CA GLN A 220 30.62 -49.54 46.07
C GLN A 220 31.24 -48.81 44.91
N LEU A 221 30.60 -48.97 43.75
CA LEU A 221 31.00 -48.32 42.53
C LEU A 221 30.87 -46.80 42.67
N PRO A 222 31.78 -46.03 42.09
CA PRO A 222 31.61 -44.59 41.95
C PRO A 222 30.37 -44.25 41.12
N GLY A 223 29.80 -43.09 41.37
CA GLY A 223 28.70 -42.53 40.59
C GLY A 223 29.20 -41.97 39.27
N ASP A 224 28.34 -41.99 38.26
CA ASP A 224 28.62 -41.38 36.96
C ASP A 224 28.48 -39.85 37.02
N GLY A 225 29.18 -39.14 36.15
CA GLY A 225 28.96 -37.71 35.95
C GLY A 225 27.65 -37.46 35.20
N GLY A 226 26.91 -36.44 35.61
CA GLY A 226 25.70 -36.00 34.91
C GLY A 226 26.03 -35.44 33.53
N HIS A 227 25.09 -35.56 32.60
CA HIS A 227 25.21 -34.98 31.26
C HIS A 227 25.13 -33.45 31.31
N GLY A 228 25.76 -32.76 30.37
CA GLY A 228 25.62 -31.32 30.21
C GLY A 228 24.25 -30.94 29.66
N GLY A 229 23.69 -29.82 30.14
CA GLY A 229 22.43 -29.27 29.66
C GLY A 229 22.56 -28.74 28.24
N ALA A 230 21.51 -28.88 27.44
CA ALA A 230 21.49 -28.29 26.10
C ALA A 230 21.44 -26.75 26.15
N GLY A 231 22.06 -26.08 25.20
CA GLY A 231 21.88 -24.65 24.98
C GLY A 231 20.47 -24.37 24.47
N GLY A 232 19.84 -23.30 24.95
CA GLY A 232 18.52 -22.90 24.49
C GLY A 232 18.56 -22.35 23.05
N PRO A 233 17.55 -22.58 22.22
CA PRO A 233 17.45 -21.99 20.88
C PRO A 233 17.41 -20.46 20.92
N GLY A 234 17.94 -19.84 19.87
CA GLY A 234 17.84 -18.40 19.64
C GLY A 234 16.44 -18.02 19.14
N GLY A 235 15.98 -16.84 19.50
CA GLY A 235 14.71 -16.29 19.06
C GLY A 235 14.72 -15.96 17.56
N GLY A 236 13.59 -16.19 16.90
CA GLY A 236 13.37 -15.77 15.52
C GLY A 236 13.27 -14.24 15.37
N GLY A 237 13.59 -13.73 14.20
CA GLY A 237 13.35 -12.31 13.86
C GLY A 237 11.87 -12.05 13.55
N GLY A 238 11.38 -10.84 13.86
CA GLY A 238 10.02 -10.44 13.53
C GLY A 238 9.79 -10.25 12.03
N ALA A 239 8.55 -10.22 11.59
CA ALA A 239 8.18 -9.90 10.21
C ALA A 239 8.23 -8.39 9.93
N GLY A 240 8.66 -8.01 8.73
CA GLY A 240 8.59 -6.62 8.30
C GLY A 240 7.15 -6.13 8.16
N GLY A 241 6.89 -4.86 8.49
CA GLY A 241 5.57 -4.26 8.37
C GLY A 241 5.09 -4.15 6.93
N ALA A 242 3.80 -4.37 6.69
CA ALA A 242 3.20 -4.24 5.36
C ALA A 242 3.04 -2.78 4.91
N ALA A 243 2.97 -2.53 3.60
CA ALA A 243 2.65 -1.23 3.03
C ALA A 243 1.47 -1.30 2.06
N THR A 244 0.47 -0.45 2.24
CA THR A 244 -0.73 -0.43 1.41
C THR A 244 -1.03 0.97 0.90
N GLY A 245 -1.12 1.14 -0.42
CA GLY A 245 -1.48 2.41 -1.05
C GLY A 245 -0.41 3.47 -0.84
N GLY A 246 0.58 3.56 -1.73
CA GLY A 246 1.66 4.54 -1.58
C GLY A 246 1.16 5.98 -1.53
N ALA A 247 0.14 6.32 -2.32
CA ALA A 247 -0.60 7.57 -2.17
C ALA A 247 -1.86 7.40 -1.31
N ILE A 248 -2.73 6.46 -1.66
CA ILE A 248 -4.07 6.34 -1.09
C ILE A 248 -4.28 4.93 -0.53
N ALA A 249 -4.47 4.83 0.77
CA ALA A 249 -5.02 3.62 1.38
C ALA A 249 -6.54 3.73 1.44
N ASN A 250 -7.23 2.82 0.75
CA ASN A 250 -8.68 2.81 0.63
C ASN A 250 -9.29 1.66 1.44
N LEU A 251 -9.80 1.97 2.65
CA LEU A 251 -10.62 1.04 3.43
C LEU A 251 -12.12 1.28 3.22
N GLY A 252 -12.49 2.49 2.81
CA GLY A 252 -13.88 2.91 2.57
C GLY A 252 -14.23 2.94 1.09
N ARG A 253 -14.64 4.12 0.60
CA ARG A 253 -15.01 4.31 -0.81
C ARG A 253 -14.22 5.43 -1.46
N THR A 254 -13.57 5.14 -2.59
CA THR A 254 -12.79 6.11 -3.34
C THR A 254 -13.27 6.21 -4.78
N VAL A 255 -13.46 7.44 -5.24
CA VAL A 255 -13.73 7.78 -6.64
C VAL A 255 -12.58 8.64 -7.16
N VAL A 256 -12.02 8.28 -8.30
CA VAL A 256 -10.99 9.04 -8.99
C VAL A 256 -11.48 9.35 -10.39
N ASP A 257 -11.60 10.64 -10.71
CA ASP A 257 -12.16 11.12 -11.96
C ASP A 257 -11.18 12.10 -12.63
N GLY A 258 -10.51 11.70 -13.70
CA GLY A 258 -9.56 12.53 -14.44
C GLY A 258 -8.27 12.91 -13.69
N THR A 259 -8.07 12.41 -12.46
CA THR A 259 -6.86 12.67 -11.66
C THR A 259 -5.68 11.85 -12.15
N VAL A 260 -4.50 12.47 -12.15
CA VAL A 260 -3.22 11.81 -12.39
C VAL A 260 -2.59 11.36 -11.06
N LEU A 261 -2.30 10.08 -10.91
CA LEU A 261 -1.46 9.54 -9.84
C LEU A 261 -0.10 9.20 -10.44
N ALA A 262 0.98 9.73 -9.86
CA ALA A 262 2.30 9.51 -10.44
C ALA A 262 3.46 9.46 -9.44
N GLY A 263 4.37 8.51 -9.60
CA GLY A 263 5.59 8.41 -8.78
C GLY A 263 5.30 8.11 -7.32
N ASN A 264 4.23 7.37 -7.02
CA ASN A 264 3.87 6.99 -5.66
C ASN A 264 4.42 5.61 -5.32
N MET A 265 4.76 5.37 -4.05
CA MET A 265 5.45 4.14 -3.65
C MET A 265 4.85 3.51 -2.38
N ALA A 266 4.51 2.23 -2.45
CA ALA A 266 4.25 1.38 -1.29
C ALA A 266 5.47 0.46 -1.08
N GLN A 267 6.14 0.55 0.07
CA GLN A 267 7.35 -0.23 0.36
C GLN A 267 7.21 -1.05 1.65
N GLY A 268 7.30 -2.37 1.55
CA GLY A 268 7.32 -3.25 2.71
C GLY A 268 8.55 -3.07 3.61
N GLY A 269 8.37 -3.29 4.90
CA GLY A 269 9.44 -3.26 5.90
C GLY A 269 10.40 -4.45 5.78
N ARG A 270 11.63 -4.30 6.26
CA ARG A 270 12.60 -5.41 6.29
C ARG A 270 12.28 -6.38 7.43
N GLY A 271 12.42 -7.69 7.20
CA GLY A 271 12.36 -8.70 8.26
C GLY A 271 13.52 -8.60 9.26
N GLY A 272 13.27 -9.06 10.49
CA GLY A 272 14.21 -9.07 11.59
C GLY A 272 15.23 -10.20 11.47
N SER A 273 16.44 -10.02 12.01
CA SER A 273 17.43 -11.10 12.03
C SER A 273 17.10 -12.15 13.08
N GLY A 274 17.35 -13.42 12.76
CA GLY A 274 17.34 -14.49 13.75
C GLY A 274 18.58 -14.42 14.66
N ALA A 275 18.41 -14.72 15.94
CA ALA A 275 19.48 -14.66 16.92
C ALA A 275 20.16 -16.01 17.12
N PRO A 276 21.42 -16.04 17.57
CA PRO A 276 22.12 -17.30 17.83
C PRO A 276 21.53 -18.03 19.04
N GLY A 277 21.57 -19.37 18.99
CA GLY A 277 21.30 -20.22 20.14
C GLY A 277 22.42 -20.20 21.17
N GLY A 278 22.11 -20.66 22.37
CA GLY A 278 23.08 -20.81 23.45
C GLY A 278 24.00 -22.01 23.23
N VAL A 279 25.17 -21.97 23.85
CA VAL A 279 26.11 -23.11 23.85
C VAL A 279 25.63 -24.14 24.87
N GLY A 280 25.77 -25.43 24.58
CA GLY A 280 25.49 -26.50 25.55
C GLY A 280 26.55 -26.57 26.63
N GLY A 281 26.17 -27.08 27.81
CA GLY A 281 27.09 -27.23 28.94
C GLY A 281 27.97 -28.47 28.80
N ASP A 282 29.11 -28.47 29.47
CA ASP A 282 30.00 -29.64 29.49
C ASP A 282 29.40 -30.79 30.33
N GLY A 283 29.81 -32.03 30.06
CA GLY A 283 29.44 -33.16 30.91
C GLY A 283 30.22 -33.16 32.24
N GLY A 284 29.59 -33.66 33.30
CA GLY A 284 30.21 -33.85 34.60
C GLY A 284 31.28 -34.94 34.56
N VAL A 285 32.32 -34.81 35.37
CA VAL A 285 33.34 -35.86 35.51
C VAL A 285 32.77 -37.01 36.35
N GLY A 286 33.05 -38.26 35.97
CA GLY A 286 32.66 -39.42 36.78
C GLY A 286 33.44 -39.50 38.10
N GLY A 287 32.87 -40.19 39.08
CA GLY A 287 33.47 -40.33 40.40
C GLY A 287 34.72 -41.21 40.38
N ASP A 288 35.73 -40.84 41.15
CA ASP A 288 36.91 -41.68 41.37
C ASP A 288 36.64 -42.73 42.46
N THR A 289 37.40 -43.82 42.48
CA THR A 289 37.33 -44.81 43.56
C THR A 289 38.41 -44.54 44.61
N PHE A 290 38.03 -44.40 45.88
CA PHE A 290 38.98 -44.28 46.98
C PHE A 290 39.25 -45.68 47.58
N ILE A 291 40.49 -46.16 47.46
CA ILE A 291 40.93 -47.47 47.94
C ILE A 291 41.63 -47.30 49.29
N ALA A 292 41.10 -47.91 50.35
CA ALA A 292 41.69 -47.86 51.69
C ALA A 292 42.84 -48.89 51.91
N ASP A 293 42.90 -49.97 51.13
CA ASP A 293 43.88 -51.07 51.30
C ASP A 293 44.64 -51.44 50.02
N ASP A 294 45.92 -51.80 50.15
CA ASP A 294 46.89 -52.14 49.08
C ASP A 294 46.51 -53.36 48.20
N TYR A 295 45.42 -54.08 48.51
CA TYR A 295 45.06 -55.36 47.88
C TYR A 295 43.86 -55.31 46.91
N ALA A 296 43.28 -54.13 46.67
CA ALA A 296 42.13 -53.98 45.79
C ALA A 296 42.53 -53.90 44.30
N ARG A 297 41.70 -54.49 43.43
CA ARG A 297 41.84 -54.37 41.97
C ARG A 297 41.55 -52.93 41.53
N SER A 298 42.29 -52.44 40.53
CA SER A 298 41.98 -51.18 39.83
C SER A 298 40.53 -51.24 39.35
N LEU A 299 39.66 -50.46 39.97
CA LEU A 299 38.29 -50.29 39.54
C LEU A 299 38.27 -49.17 38.49
N ASP A 300 37.50 -49.38 37.42
CA ASP A 300 37.21 -48.32 36.47
C ASP A 300 36.42 -47.23 37.22
N GLY A 301 36.82 -45.97 37.05
CA GLY A 301 36.08 -44.83 37.59
C GLY A 301 34.67 -44.74 37.00
N GLY A 302 33.83 -43.91 37.63
CA GLY A 302 32.50 -43.61 37.09
C GLY A 302 32.63 -43.06 35.67
N ALA A 303 31.64 -43.31 34.82
CA ALA A 303 31.64 -42.75 33.48
C ALA A 303 31.49 -41.22 33.56
N GLY A 304 32.21 -40.50 32.69
CA GLY A 304 31.98 -39.07 32.49
C GLY A 304 30.66 -38.82 31.77
N GLY A 305 30.00 -37.72 32.11
CA GLY A 305 28.84 -37.21 31.39
C GLY A 305 29.21 -36.74 29.98
N VAL A 306 28.25 -36.85 29.08
CA VAL A 306 28.33 -36.27 27.72
C VAL A 306 27.95 -34.79 27.77
N GLY A 307 28.65 -33.93 27.02
CA GLY A 307 28.29 -32.51 26.90
C GLY A 307 26.95 -32.29 26.18
N GLY A 308 26.27 -31.20 26.53
CA GLY A 308 25.01 -30.79 25.94
C GLY A 308 25.19 -30.22 24.53
N ASN A 309 24.16 -30.40 23.70
CA ASN A 309 24.14 -29.84 22.36
C ASN A 309 23.96 -28.30 22.40
N ALA A 310 24.51 -27.60 21.41
CA ALA A 310 24.21 -26.18 21.21
C ALA A 310 22.75 -25.98 20.74
N GLY A 311 22.17 -24.84 21.13
CA GLY A 311 20.85 -24.43 20.70
C GLY A 311 20.85 -23.98 19.24
N GLU A 312 19.72 -24.18 18.56
CA GLU A 312 19.54 -23.78 17.17
C GLU A 312 19.55 -22.25 17.01
N THR A 313 20.00 -21.77 15.86
CA THR A 313 19.87 -20.34 15.50
C THR A 313 18.42 -20.04 15.14
N GLY A 314 17.89 -18.94 15.67
CA GLY A 314 16.56 -18.47 15.32
C GLY A 314 16.43 -18.18 13.84
N ARG A 315 15.22 -18.40 13.30
CA ARG A 315 14.91 -18.13 11.89
C ARG A 315 14.86 -16.63 11.62
N PRO A 316 15.32 -16.14 10.46
CA PRO A 316 15.08 -14.76 10.05
C PRO A 316 13.60 -14.52 9.81
N GLY A 317 13.16 -13.30 10.13
CA GLY A 317 11.81 -12.87 9.82
C GLY A 317 11.62 -12.57 8.33
N THR A 318 10.38 -12.71 7.88
CA THR A 318 9.99 -12.40 6.50
C THR A 318 9.99 -10.90 6.25
N GLY A 319 10.10 -10.50 4.99
CA GLY A 319 9.84 -9.12 4.61
C GLY A 319 8.37 -8.72 4.79
N GLY A 320 8.07 -7.43 4.76
CA GLY A 320 6.71 -6.92 4.70
C GLY A 320 6.14 -6.90 3.28
N ALA A 321 4.87 -7.23 3.10
CA ALA A 321 4.22 -7.16 1.80
C ALA A 321 3.96 -5.71 1.35
N ALA A 322 3.84 -5.50 0.04
CA ALA A 322 3.46 -4.20 -0.53
C ALA A 322 2.30 -4.32 -1.52
N HIS A 323 1.29 -3.46 -1.37
CA HIS A 323 0.06 -3.50 -2.16
C HIS A 323 -0.31 -2.11 -2.69
N GLY A 324 -0.33 -1.92 -4.01
CA GLY A 324 -0.83 -0.69 -4.63
C GLY A 324 0.13 0.49 -4.48
N GLY A 325 1.02 0.71 -5.44
CA GLY A 325 1.96 1.84 -5.37
C GLY A 325 1.29 3.21 -5.36
N ALA A 326 0.16 3.36 -6.06
CA ALA A 326 -0.70 4.54 -5.93
C ALA A 326 -1.87 4.29 -4.98
N ILE A 327 -2.73 3.30 -5.27
CA ILE A 327 -3.94 3.03 -4.49
C ILE A 327 -3.96 1.57 -4.06
N GLY A 328 -4.17 1.33 -2.77
CA GLY A 328 -4.28 -0.03 -2.22
C GLY A 328 -5.34 -0.11 -1.12
N GLY A 329 -5.93 -1.28 -0.97
CA GLY A 329 -6.85 -1.60 0.13
C GLY A 329 -8.14 -2.30 -0.33
N PRO A 330 -8.93 -2.81 0.62
CA PRO A 330 -10.15 -3.56 0.38
C PRO A 330 -11.39 -2.70 0.10
N GLY A 331 -11.28 -1.37 0.18
CA GLY A 331 -12.41 -0.46 -0.04
C GLY A 331 -12.91 -0.43 -1.50
N GLU A 332 -14.16 0.02 -1.69
CA GLU A 332 -14.75 0.21 -3.03
C GLU A 332 -13.94 1.26 -3.80
N LEU A 333 -13.50 0.92 -5.01
CA LEU A 333 -12.71 1.82 -5.85
C LEU A 333 -13.37 2.04 -7.20
N MET A 334 -13.50 3.30 -7.59
CA MET A 334 -13.88 3.66 -8.94
C MET A 334 -12.88 4.59 -9.60
N LEU A 335 -12.48 4.24 -10.81
CA LEU A 335 -11.57 5.00 -11.65
C LEU A 335 -12.29 5.41 -12.93
N ILE A 336 -12.29 6.70 -13.25
CA ILE A 336 -12.89 7.26 -14.45
C ILE A 336 -11.86 8.20 -15.07
N GLY A 337 -11.33 7.89 -16.24
CA GLY A 337 -10.33 8.77 -16.88
C GLY A 337 -9.05 9.00 -16.06
N ALA A 338 -8.80 8.20 -15.03
CA ALA A 338 -7.64 8.33 -14.16
C ALA A 338 -6.36 7.88 -14.88
N ARG A 339 -5.22 8.48 -14.55
CA ARG A 339 -3.93 8.10 -15.15
C ARG A 339 -2.93 7.74 -14.07
N PHE A 340 -2.29 6.58 -14.17
CA PHE A 340 -1.27 6.08 -13.24
C PHE A 340 0.06 6.03 -13.95
N LEU A 341 1.08 6.71 -13.42
CA LEU A 341 2.39 6.84 -14.06
C LEU A 341 3.54 6.61 -13.08
N ASP A 342 4.41 5.66 -13.37
CA ASP A 342 5.63 5.42 -12.58
C ASP A 342 5.35 5.13 -11.09
N ASP A 343 4.21 4.51 -10.77
CA ASP A 343 3.87 4.09 -9.41
C ASP A 343 4.46 2.70 -9.09
N GLU A 344 4.90 2.49 -7.84
CA GLU A 344 5.68 1.32 -7.44
C GLU A 344 5.16 0.65 -6.16
N ALA A 345 5.00 -0.67 -6.18
CA ALA A 345 4.84 -1.49 -4.98
C ALA A 345 6.07 -2.39 -4.83
N ALA A 346 6.79 -2.28 -3.72
CA ALA A 346 8.04 -3.01 -3.48
C ALA A 346 7.99 -3.77 -2.16
N GLY A 347 8.12 -5.10 -2.22
CA GLY A 347 8.15 -5.96 -1.04
C GLY A 347 9.40 -5.74 -0.19
N GLY A 348 9.27 -6.05 1.09
CA GLY A 348 10.35 -6.00 2.06
C GLY A 348 11.34 -7.15 1.87
N ARG A 349 12.62 -6.88 2.10
CA ARG A 349 13.65 -7.94 2.14
C ARG A 349 13.54 -8.78 3.42
N PRO A 350 13.92 -10.06 3.39
CA PRO A 350 13.98 -10.88 4.59
C PRO A 350 15.09 -10.40 5.54
N GLY A 351 15.01 -10.87 6.78
CA GLY A 351 16.09 -10.77 7.75
C GLY A 351 17.29 -11.64 7.39
N THR A 352 18.34 -11.56 8.20
CA THR A 352 19.56 -12.38 8.08
C THR A 352 19.74 -13.21 9.34
N SER A 353 20.40 -14.37 9.26
CA SER A 353 20.83 -15.13 10.44
C SER A 353 22.36 -15.05 10.59
N THR A 354 22.83 -14.96 11.83
CA THR A 354 24.26 -15.10 12.18
C THR A 354 24.41 -16.35 13.03
N SER A 355 25.05 -17.39 12.50
CA SER A 355 25.36 -18.60 13.27
C SER A 355 26.58 -18.39 14.16
N VAL A 356 26.53 -18.95 15.37
CA VAL A 356 27.71 -19.12 16.24
C VAL A 356 28.19 -20.55 16.02
N ALA A 357 29.46 -20.72 15.64
CA ALA A 357 30.07 -22.04 15.51
C ALA A 357 30.07 -22.74 16.89
N PRO A 358 29.72 -24.02 17.00
CA PRO A 358 29.78 -24.73 18.27
C PRO A 358 31.23 -24.85 18.73
N SER A 359 31.55 -24.26 19.89
CA SER A 359 32.78 -24.56 20.62
C SER A 359 32.51 -25.73 21.56
N GLY A 360 32.80 -26.95 21.13
CA GLY A 360 32.76 -28.15 21.97
C GLY A 360 34.05 -28.96 21.78
N PHE A 361 35.12 -28.57 22.48
CA PHE A 361 36.24 -29.48 22.74
C PHE A 361 35.87 -30.27 24.00
N GLY A 362 35.16 -31.39 23.83
CA GLY A 362 34.99 -32.37 24.89
C GLY A 362 36.33 -33.02 25.18
N GLY A 363 36.89 -32.76 26.36
CA GLY A 363 38.14 -33.36 26.81
C GLY A 363 37.97 -34.87 27.04
N ALA A 364 38.77 -35.67 26.35
CA ALA A 364 39.16 -36.99 26.83
C ALA A 364 40.63 -36.90 27.28
N GLY A 365 40.88 -37.20 28.55
CA GLY A 365 42.23 -37.35 29.06
C GLY A 365 42.95 -38.50 28.36
N GLY A 366 44.19 -38.25 27.92
CA GLY A 366 45.08 -39.26 27.37
C GLY A 366 46.07 -38.68 26.36
N TRP A 367 47.29 -38.36 26.80
CA TRP A 367 48.40 -38.03 25.90
C TRP A 367 48.83 -39.28 25.13
N THR A 368 48.58 -39.35 23.82
CA THR A 368 49.31 -40.24 22.92
C THR A 368 49.76 -39.52 21.66
N ARG A 369 51.05 -39.72 21.35
CA ARG A 369 51.82 -39.17 20.23
C ARG A 369 51.28 -39.70 18.90
N TRP A 370 50.99 -38.80 17.97
CA TRP A 370 50.57 -39.11 16.60
C TRP A 370 51.76 -39.56 15.74
N ASP A 371 51.74 -40.81 15.25
CA ASP A 371 52.49 -41.25 14.08
C ASP A 371 51.48 -41.66 12.99
N PHE A 372 51.67 -41.15 11.77
CA PHE A 372 50.77 -41.37 10.63
C PHE A 372 50.91 -42.77 10.04
N GLY A 373 49.77 -43.43 9.78
CA GLY A 373 49.69 -44.64 8.95
C GLY A 373 48.24 -44.93 8.57
N TYR A 374 47.96 -44.91 7.26
CA TYR A 374 46.69 -45.29 6.65
C TYR A 374 46.45 -46.80 6.79
N GLU A 375 45.26 -47.21 7.27
CA GLU A 375 44.46 -48.32 6.73
C GLU A 375 43.07 -48.39 7.42
N GLU A 376 42.03 -48.67 6.63
CA GLU A 376 40.61 -48.75 7.04
C GLU A 376 40.34 -49.90 8.01
N GLN A 377 39.67 -49.63 9.14
CA GLN A 377 38.68 -50.55 9.74
C GLN A 377 37.56 -49.77 10.47
N THR A 378 36.34 -50.24 10.22
CA THR A 378 35.05 -49.80 10.75
C THR A 378 34.86 -50.09 12.25
N GLY A 379 34.39 -49.10 13.02
CA GLY A 379 33.85 -49.25 14.39
C GLY A 379 33.17 -47.95 14.87
N PRO A 380 32.10 -47.99 15.71
CA PRO A 380 31.19 -46.88 15.89
C PRO A 380 31.66 -45.93 16.99
N PHE A 381 32.28 -44.82 16.61
CA PHE A 381 32.43 -43.66 17.49
C PHE A 381 31.73 -42.48 16.83
N GLY A 382 30.55 -42.13 17.35
CA GLY A 382 29.76 -41.01 16.91
C GLY A 382 30.47 -39.70 17.23
N ALA A 383 31.23 -39.19 16.28
CA ALA A 383 31.61 -37.79 16.26
C ALA A 383 30.36 -36.98 15.90
N SER A 384 29.68 -36.40 16.89
CA SER A 384 28.66 -35.37 16.71
C SER A 384 29.32 -34.02 16.34
N GLY A 385 30.14 -34.02 15.29
CA GLY A 385 30.47 -32.80 14.57
C GLY A 385 29.28 -32.43 13.70
N ALA A 386 28.23 -31.87 14.30
CA ALA A 386 27.14 -31.26 13.54
C ALA A 386 27.74 -30.12 12.72
N ALA A 387 27.95 -30.36 11.42
CA ALA A 387 28.17 -29.29 10.46
C ALA A 387 27.00 -28.32 10.64
N ALA A 388 27.29 -27.07 11.01
CA ALA A 388 26.27 -26.06 11.15
C ALA A 388 25.45 -26.02 9.84
N PRO A 389 24.11 -26.16 9.89
CA PRO A 389 23.31 -26.01 8.70
C PRO A 389 23.59 -24.63 8.08
N PRO A 390 23.56 -24.50 6.74
CA PRO A 390 23.66 -23.19 6.11
C PRO A 390 22.59 -22.27 6.71
N PRO A 391 22.86 -20.96 6.85
CA PRO A 391 21.88 -20.02 7.39
C PRO A 391 20.54 -20.21 6.67
N GLU A 392 19.49 -20.60 7.42
CA GLU A 392 18.14 -20.60 6.86
C GLU A 392 17.79 -19.15 6.50
N GLU A 393 17.56 -18.87 5.21
CA GLU A 393 17.14 -17.56 4.71
C GLU A 393 15.63 -17.40 4.90
N GLY A 394 15.19 -16.22 5.36
CA GLY A 394 13.76 -15.92 5.43
C GLY A 394 13.18 -15.66 4.04
N ASP A 395 11.89 -15.92 3.86
CA ASP A 395 11.20 -15.65 2.60
C ASP A 395 11.07 -14.13 2.35
N GLY A 396 11.47 -13.69 1.15
CA GLY A 396 11.18 -12.33 0.68
C GLY A 396 9.68 -12.11 0.50
N ALA A 397 9.21 -10.89 0.75
CA ALA A 397 7.79 -10.60 0.63
C ALA A 397 7.38 -10.24 -0.80
N GLY A 398 6.20 -10.71 -1.18
CA GLY A 398 5.56 -10.37 -2.44
C GLY A 398 5.12 -8.90 -2.50
N ALA A 399 5.11 -8.36 -3.71
CA ALA A 399 4.45 -7.11 -4.03
C ALA A 399 3.33 -7.34 -5.03
N SER A 400 2.27 -6.54 -4.96
CA SER A 400 1.14 -6.63 -5.88
C SER A 400 0.65 -5.24 -6.32
N GLY A 401 0.41 -5.09 -7.63
CA GLY A 401 -0.28 -3.94 -8.19
C GLY A 401 0.53 -2.66 -8.12
N GLY A 402 1.50 -2.48 -9.03
CA GLY A 402 2.38 -1.31 -9.04
C GLY A 402 1.63 0.02 -9.05
N GLY A 403 0.53 0.12 -9.79
CA GLY A 403 -0.40 1.24 -9.69
C GLY A 403 -1.50 1.01 -8.64
N VAL A 404 -2.32 -0.01 -8.86
CA VAL A 404 -3.52 -0.27 -8.04
C VAL A 404 -3.57 -1.73 -7.58
N SER A 405 -3.88 -1.95 -6.31
CA SER A 405 -4.15 -3.28 -5.74
C SER A 405 -5.54 -3.34 -5.10
N LEU A 406 -6.38 -4.21 -5.65
CA LEU A 406 -7.76 -4.47 -5.22
C LEU A 406 -7.83 -5.84 -4.53
N THR A 407 -7.35 -5.91 -3.28
CA THR A 407 -7.39 -7.15 -2.51
C THR A 407 -8.70 -7.19 -1.72
N GLY A 408 -9.66 -8.05 -2.12
CA GLY A 408 -10.94 -8.20 -1.43
C GLY A 408 -11.99 -7.10 -1.66
N SER A 409 -11.79 -6.22 -2.66
CA SER A 409 -12.66 -5.08 -2.96
C SER A 409 -13.52 -5.26 -4.22
N THR A 410 -14.68 -4.60 -4.28
CA THR A 410 -15.40 -4.33 -5.54
C THR A 410 -14.88 -3.05 -6.18
N GLY A 411 -14.73 -3.02 -7.51
CA GLY A 411 -14.29 -1.81 -8.20
C GLY A 411 -14.85 -1.64 -9.60
N LEU A 412 -14.65 -0.47 -10.19
CA LEU A 412 -15.05 -0.15 -11.57
C LEU A 412 -13.97 0.73 -12.21
N ILE A 413 -13.50 0.38 -13.40
CA ILE A 413 -12.40 1.09 -14.10
C ILE A 413 -12.85 1.50 -15.50
N GLN A 414 -13.18 2.77 -15.70
CA GLN A 414 -13.63 3.30 -16.98
C GLN A 414 -12.57 4.27 -17.57
N ALA A 415 -12.21 4.09 -18.83
CA ALA A 415 -11.34 5.00 -19.61
C ALA A 415 -10.01 5.43 -18.93
N SER A 416 -9.46 4.62 -18.02
CA SER A 416 -8.25 4.95 -17.25
C SER A 416 -6.99 4.38 -17.92
N SER A 417 -5.82 5.00 -17.71
CA SER A 417 -4.54 4.57 -18.29
C SER A 417 -3.50 4.22 -17.21
N PHE A 418 -2.63 3.27 -17.53
CA PHE A 418 -1.55 2.84 -16.66
C PHE A 418 -0.24 2.78 -17.46
N GLU A 419 0.76 3.54 -17.03
CA GLU A 419 2.02 3.73 -17.75
C GLU A 419 3.21 3.51 -16.79
N ARG A 420 4.12 2.57 -17.10
CA ARG A 420 5.38 2.35 -16.36
C ARG A 420 5.25 2.08 -14.85
N ASN A 421 4.15 1.48 -14.40
CA ASN A 421 4.02 1.08 -12.99
C ASN A 421 4.70 -0.28 -12.72
N ALA A 422 5.26 -0.47 -11.53
CA ALA A 422 6.06 -1.65 -11.18
C ALA A 422 5.62 -2.31 -9.87
N ALA A 423 5.55 -3.64 -9.86
CA ALA A 423 5.45 -4.45 -8.64
C ALA A 423 6.73 -5.28 -8.51
N LEU A 424 7.50 -5.05 -7.45
CA LEU A 424 8.81 -5.68 -7.23
C LEU A 424 8.74 -6.56 -5.97
N GLY A 425 8.78 -7.87 -6.16
CA GLY A 425 9.01 -8.79 -5.04
C GLY A 425 10.43 -8.62 -4.52
N ALA A 426 10.64 -8.81 -3.22
CA ALA A 426 11.99 -8.89 -2.70
C ALA A 426 12.59 -10.27 -3.04
N ALA A 427 13.66 -10.30 -3.84
CA ALA A 427 14.42 -11.53 -4.05
C ALA A 427 15.05 -11.97 -2.72
N GLY A 428 14.88 -13.25 -2.37
CA GLY A 428 15.76 -13.94 -1.44
C GLY A 428 17.04 -14.34 -2.17
N GLY A 429 18.21 -14.06 -1.60
CA GLY A 429 19.49 -14.56 -2.07
C GLY A 429 20.45 -13.53 -2.70
N THR A 430 21.52 -13.22 -1.97
CA THR A 430 22.83 -12.93 -2.60
C THR A 430 23.74 -14.11 -2.27
N GLY A 431 23.59 -15.22 -2.99
CA GLY A 431 24.52 -16.33 -2.87
C GLY A 431 25.93 -15.90 -3.26
N THR A 432 26.88 -16.00 -2.35
CA THR A 432 28.31 -15.74 -2.60
C THR A 432 28.98 -16.91 -3.35
N GLY A 433 28.39 -17.33 -4.47
CA GLY A 433 29.05 -18.13 -5.50
C GLY A 433 29.64 -17.20 -6.59
N PRO A 434 30.70 -17.61 -7.29
CA PRO A 434 31.30 -16.75 -8.31
C PRO A 434 30.31 -16.58 -9.47
N ALA A 435 29.74 -15.38 -9.59
CA ALA A 435 28.94 -14.89 -10.71
C ALA A 435 27.86 -15.84 -11.27
N GLY A 436 26.64 -15.74 -10.74
CA GLY A 436 25.45 -16.36 -11.34
C GLY A 436 24.14 -15.90 -10.70
N ASP A 437 23.43 -15.02 -11.39
CA ASP A 437 21.96 -14.83 -11.38
C ASP A 437 21.24 -14.65 -10.03
N GLY A 438 21.51 -13.53 -9.35
CA GLY A 438 20.55 -12.93 -8.42
C GLY A 438 19.39 -12.30 -9.19
N GLY A 439 18.41 -13.12 -9.58
CA GLY A 439 17.25 -12.67 -10.35
C GLY A 439 16.26 -11.88 -9.49
N ASP A 440 16.09 -10.59 -9.79
CA ASP A 440 14.94 -9.81 -9.34
C ASP A 440 13.66 -10.57 -9.74
N ALA A 441 12.86 -11.01 -8.77
CA ALA A 441 11.51 -11.50 -9.03
C ALA A 441 10.60 -10.32 -9.44
N ARG A 442 10.70 -9.91 -10.70
CA ARG A 442 9.86 -8.88 -11.33
C ARG A 442 8.50 -9.50 -11.64
N GLY A 443 7.68 -9.66 -10.60
CA GLY A 443 6.27 -10.06 -10.72
C GLY A 443 5.46 -8.95 -11.37
N GLY A 444 5.47 -8.94 -12.71
CA GLY A 444 4.78 -7.95 -13.54
C GLY A 444 3.27 -7.93 -13.27
N GLY A 445 2.83 -6.95 -12.49
CA GLY A 445 1.41 -6.62 -12.35
C GLY A 445 1.27 -5.11 -12.18
N VAL A 446 1.05 -4.39 -13.27
CA VAL A 446 0.65 -2.96 -13.28
C VAL A 446 -0.63 -2.74 -12.45
N PHE A 447 -1.44 -3.80 -12.37
CA PHE A 447 -2.68 -3.93 -11.61
C PHE A 447 -2.76 -5.36 -11.05
N SER A 448 -3.16 -5.53 -9.79
CA SER A 448 -3.40 -6.86 -9.20
C SER A 448 -4.74 -6.89 -8.45
N ALA A 449 -5.56 -7.90 -8.72
CA ALA A 449 -6.77 -8.20 -7.96
C ALA A 449 -6.68 -9.65 -7.46
N PHE A 450 -6.36 -9.84 -6.18
CA PHE A 450 -6.54 -11.14 -5.52
C PHE A 450 -7.95 -11.16 -4.96
N ALA A 451 -8.86 -11.82 -5.68
CA ALA A 451 -10.26 -11.96 -5.28
C ALA A 451 -10.55 -13.42 -4.91
N THR A 452 -10.69 -13.71 -3.62
CA THR A 452 -11.61 -14.77 -3.19
C THR A 452 -13.02 -14.24 -3.44
N ALA A 453 -13.52 -14.57 -4.62
CA ALA A 453 -14.85 -14.23 -5.15
C ALA A 453 -15.07 -12.73 -5.50
N THR A 454 -15.44 -12.47 -6.77
CA THR A 454 -16.34 -11.38 -7.25
C THR A 454 -15.86 -9.92 -7.44
N ALA A 455 -14.59 -9.63 -7.71
CA ALA A 455 -14.23 -8.31 -8.25
C ALA A 455 -14.79 -8.14 -9.69
N GLN A 456 -15.56 -7.08 -9.96
CA GLN A 456 -15.99 -6.70 -11.31
C GLN A 456 -14.90 -5.82 -11.95
N LEU A 457 -14.38 -6.21 -13.11
CA LEU A 457 -13.38 -5.43 -13.85
C LEU A 457 -13.88 -5.20 -15.28
N ALA A 458 -14.49 -4.05 -15.54
CA ALA A 458 -14.96 -3.66 -16.87
C ALA A 458 -13.99 -2.66 -17.50
N PHE A 459 -13.02 -3.11 -18.29
CA PHE A 459 -12.13 -2.22 -19.05
C PHE A 459 -12.85 -1.71 -20.31
N THR A 460 -13.26 -0.45 -20.31
CA THR A 460 -13.75 0.20 -21.54
C THR A 460 -12.62 1.05 -22.14
N ALA A 461 -11.93 0.47 -23.13
CA ALA A 461 -10.92 1.07 -24.02
C ALA A 461 -9.75 1.84 -23.36
N ASN A 462 -8.62 1.17 -23.09
CA ASN A 462 -7.28 1.75 -23.28
C ASN A 462 -6.14 0.72 -23.15
N GLN A 463 -5.02 1.02 -23.82
CA GLN A 463 -3.83 0.17 -23.95
C GLN A 463 -3.10 0.02 -22.62
N ALA A 464 -3.14 -1.18 -22.04
CA ALA A 464 -2.08 -1.64 -21.17
C ALA A 464 -0.83 -1.82 -22.06
N VAL A 465 0.06 -0.82 -22.09
CA VAL A 465 1.39 -1.03 -22.68
C VAL A 465 2.17 -1.86 -21.66
N ALA A 466 2.12 -3.18 -21.81
CA ALA A 466 3.06 -4.07 -21.17
C ALA A 466 4.45 -3.70 -21.71
N GLY A 467 5.31 -3.17 -20.84
CA GLY A 467 6.75 -3.19 -21.09
C GLY A 467 7.18 -4.66 -21.03
N ALA A 468 7.19 -5.34 -22.17
CA ALA A 468 7.77 -6.66 -22.27
C ALA A 468 9.27 -6.57 -21.93
N ALA A 469 9.66 -7.03 -20.74
CA ALA A 469 11.04 -7.42 -20.51
C ALA A 469 11.24 -8.77 -21.21
N GLY A 470 12.19 -8.82 -22.15
CA GLY A 470 12.35 -9.88 -23.13
C GLY A 470 12.48 -11.29 -22.55
N ILE A 471 11.85 -12.21 -23.27
CA ILE A 471 11.92 -13.66 -23.13
C ILE A 471 13.30 -14.14 -23.62
N GLY A 472 13.99 -14.93 -22.79
CA GLY A 472 15.04 -15.85 -23.22
C GLY A 472 14.71 -17.25 -22.72
N THR A 473 14.45 -18.18 -23.64
CA THR A 473 14.24 -19.63 -23.38
C THR A 473 15.57 -20.40 -23.54
N PRO A 474 15.64 -21.73 -23.32
CA PRO A 474 15.18 -22.52 -22.16
C PRO A 474 16.29 -23.47 -21.66
N ASN A 475 16.41 -23.69 -20.33
CA ASN A 475 16.70 -25.01 -19.73
C ASN A 475 16.88 -24.91 -18.21
N GLY A 476 16.10 -25.69 -17.47
CA GLY A 476 16.28 -25.93 -16.04
C GLY A 476 15.29 -25.19 -15.15
N THR A 477 14.19 -25.87 -14.80
CA THR A 477 13.19 -25.45 -13.81
C THR A 477 13.79 -25.30 -12.40
N PRO A 478 13.45 -24.22 -11.68
CA PRO A 478 12.90 -24.33 -10.32
C PRO A 478 11.59 -23.55 -10.14
N GLY A 479 10.76 -24.03 -9.20
CA GLY A 479 9.32 -23.74 -9.08
C GLY A 479 8.95 -22.26 -8.94
N GLN A 480 8.14 -21.80 -9.88
CA GLN A 480 7.53 -20.48 -9.94
C GLN A 480 6.17 -20.53 -9.22
N ALA A 481 5.96 -19.70 -8.20
CA ALA A 481 4.63 -19.42 -7.68
C ALA A 481 3.92 -18.49 -8.69
N ASP A 482 3.44 -19.09 -9.77
CA ASP A 482 2.63 -18.44 -10.80
C ASP A 482 1.28 -18.01 -10.21
N GLY A 483 1.23 -16.79 -9.68
CA GLY A 483 -0.03 -16.05 -9.62
C GLY A 483 -0.47 -15.72 -11.05
N PRO A 484 -1.74 -15.91 -11.43
CA PRO A 484 -2.17 -15.77 -12.82
C PRO A 484 -1.91 -14.35 -13.35
N ASP A 485 -1.18 -14.27 -14.46
CA ASP A 485 -1.10 -13.08 -15.31
C ASP A 485 -2.52 -12.76 -15.84
N MET A 486 -3.10 -11.66 -15.36
CA MET A 486 -4.46 -11.22 -15.72
C MET A 486 -4.45 -10.20 -16.87
N SER A 487 -3.35 -10.09 -17.64
CA SER A 487 -3.28 -9.29 -18.87
C SER A 487 -4.14 -9.88 -20.00
N GLY A 488 -5.46 -9.83 -19.83
CA GLY A 488 -6.42 -10.29 -20.84
C GLY A 488 -7.73 -10.87 -20.31
N GLN A 489 -7.91 -10.99 -18.99
CA GLN A 489 -9.17 -11.52 -18.44
C GLN A 489 -10.17 -10.40 -18.16
N THR A 490 -11.13 -10.25 -19.08
CA THR A 490 -12.39 -9.58 -18.78
C THR A 490 -13.21 -10.52 -17.88
N LEU A 491 -13.05 -10.42 -16.55
CA LEU A 491 -13.99 -11.02 -15.60
C LEU A 491 -15.30 -10.21 -15.61
N ALA A 492 -16.10 -10.41 -16.64
CA ALA A 492 -17.43 -9.83 -16.78
C ALA A 492 -18.45 -10.64 -15.97
N ALA A 493 -18.53 -10.39 -14.66
CA ALA A 493 -19.85 -10.44 -14.04
C ALA A 493 -20.60 -9.19 -14.54
N GLY A 494 -21.75 -9.39 -15.20
CA GLY A 494 -22.48 -8.34 -15.91
C GLY A 494 -22.58 -7.03 -15.14
N LEU A 495 -22.07 -5.95 -15.74
CA LEU A 495 -22.19 -4.59 -15.23
C LEU A 495 -23.68 -4.23 -15.13
N LEU A 496 -24.07 -3.45 -14.13
CA LEU A 496 -25.42 -2.87 -14.12
C LEU A 496 -25.56 -1.96 -15.34
N ALA A 497 -26.59 -2.17 -16.16
CA ALA A 497 -26.87 -1.27 -17.26
C ALA A 497 -27.59 -0.03 -16.71
N VAL A 498 -27.07 1.15 -17.00
CA VAL A 498 -27.71 2.44 -16.73
C VAL A 498 -28.37 2.95 -18.01
N ASP A 499 -29.61 3.41 -17.92
CA ASP A 499 -30.41 3.98 -19.02
C ASP A 499 -31.17 5.22 -18.52
N PRO A 500 -31.39 6.29 -19.32
CA PRO A 500 -30.89 6.54 -20.66
C PRO A 500 -29.38 6.73 -20.69
N ARG A 501 -28.77 6.48 -21.86
CA ARG A 501 -27.33 6.75 -22.12
C ARG A 501 -27.13 7.98 -23.02
N PRO A 502 -27.43 9.21 -22.56
CA PRO A 502 -27.16 10.40 -23.35
C PRO A 502 -25.66 10.55 -23.59
N ALA A 503 -25.26 11.02 -24.77
CA ALA A 503 -23.87 11.39 -25.05
C ALA A 503 -23.60 12.85 -24.63
N THR A 504 -24.53 13.76 -24.93
CA THR A 504 -24.45 15.18 -24.55
C THR A 504 -25.85 15.73 -24.31
N THR A 505 -26.03 16.44 -23.20
CA THR A 505 -27.24 17.15 -22.83
C THR A 505 -27.00 18.64 -22.96
N ARG A 506 -27.85 19.36 -23.69
CA ARG A 506 -27.81 20.83 -23.76
C ARG A 506 -28.73 21.40 -22.71
N ALA A 507 -28.26 22.37 -21.96
CA ALA A 507 -29.02 23.11 -20.97
C ALA A 507 -28.74 24.62 -21.10
N THR A 508 -29.60 25.43 -20.48
CA THR A 508 -29.46 26.88 -20.46
C THR A 508 -29.46 27.36 -19.01
N THR A 509 -28.64 28.35 -18.71
CA THR A 509 -28.56 28.94 -17.37
C THR A 509 -29.95 29.42 -16.92
N SER A 510 -30.30 29.13 -15.66
CA SER A 510 -31.59 29.46 -15.03
C SER A 510 -32.81 28.73 -15.59
N VAL A 511 -32.65 27.78 -16.52
CA VAL A 511 -33.74 26.93 -17.02
C VAL A 511 -33.72 25.57 -16.30
N PRO A 512 -34.84 25.10 -15.72
CA PRO A 512 -34.89 23.80 -15.05
C PRO A 512 -34.46 22.65 -15.98
N LEU A 513 -33.56 21.80 -15.47
CA LEU A 513 -33.13 20.53 -16.05
C LEU A 513 -33.69 19.40 -15.20
N SER A 514 -34.20 18.35 -15.86
CA SER A 514 -34.65 17.12 -15.21
C SER A 514 -34.20 15.92 -16.03
N LEU A 515 -33.38 15.06 -15.43
CA LEU A 515 -32.90 13.82 -16.01
C LEU A 515 -33.26 12.66 -15.07
N SER A 516 -33.74 11.56 -15.63
CA SER A 516 -34.12 10.36 -14.90
C SER A 516 -33.33 9.18 -15.41
N PHE A 517 -32.67 8.46 -14.52
CA PHE A 517 -31.88 7.25 -14.82
C PHE A 517 -32.48 6.03 -14.11
N THR A 518 -32.41 4.89 -14.75
CA THR A 518 -32.80 3.58 -14.24
C THR A 518 -31.64 2.60 -14.39
N ALA A 519 -31.63 1.56 -13.58
CA ALA A 519 -30.64 0.50 -13.63
C ALA A 519 -31.27 -0.87 -13.78
N SER A 520 -30.60 -1.76 -14.51
CA SER A 520 -30.98 -3.16 -14.70
C SER A 520 -29.80 -4.12 -14.47
N ASP A 521 -30.07 -5.41 -14.57
CA ASP A 521 -29.07 -6.50 -14.56
C ASP A 521 -28.41 -6.78 -13.19
N GLY A 522 -29.02 -6.30 -12.10
CA GLY A 522 -28.61 -6.55 -10.72
C GLY A 522 -29.73 -6.89 -9.75
N THR A 523 -29.41 -6.87 -8.46
CA THR A 523 -30.35 -7.11 -7.36
C THR A 523 -30.88 -5.80 -6.79
N ALA A 524 -32.15 -5.47 -7.04
CA ALA A 524 -32.78 -4.29 -6.45
C ALA A 524 -32.78 -4.37 -4.89
N PRO A 525 -32.78 -3.23 -4.17
CA PRO A 525 -32.83 -1.85 -4.68
C PRO A 525 -31.51 -1.36 -5.29
N TYR A 526 -31.64 -0.43 -6.24
CA TYR A 526 -30.53 0.29 -6.84
C TYR A 526 -30.33 1.64 -6.16
N ALA A 527 -29.07 1.99 -5.88
CA ALA A 527 -28.70 3.27 -5.29
C ALA A 527 -27.82 4.05 -6.26
N PHE A 528 -28.35 5.17 -6.77
CA PHE A 528 -27.62 6.06 -7.66
C PHE A 528 -26.74 7.05 -6.90
N THR A 529 -25.64 7.46 -7.53
CA THR A 529 -24.85 8.61 -7.08
C THR A 529 -24.31 9.36 -8.29
N PHE A 530 -24.47 10.68 -8.28
CA PHE A 530 -24.06 11.55 -9.38
C PHE A 530 -22.83 12.38 -9.02
N TYR A 531 -21.93 12.55 -9.98
CA TYR A 531 -20.71 13.36 -9.89
C TYR A 531 -20.65 14.32 -11.08
N GLY A 532 -19.98 15.46 -10.90
CA GLY A 532 -19.76 16.44 -11.97
C GLY A 532 -21.00 17.23 -12.41
N LEU A 533 -22.13 17.15 -11.70
CA LEU A 533 -23.34 17.91 -12.05
C LEU A 533 -23.09 19.43 -12.04
N PRO A 534 -23.70 20.20 -12.97
CA PRO A 534 -23.62 21.65 -12.97
C PRO A 534 -24.15 22.25 -11.66
N PRO A 535 -23.59 23.37 -11.16
CA PRO A 535 -24.14 24.09 -10.02
C PRO A 535 -25.62 24.41 -10.21
N GLY A 536 -26.43 24.09 -9.20
CA GLY A 536 -27.89 24.24 -9.23
C GLY A 536 -28.66 22.99 -9.66
N VAL A 537 -27.98 21.93 -10.11
CA VAL A 537 -28.55 20.61 -10.37
C VAL A 537 -28.13 19.64 -9.25
N ARG A 538 -29.06 18.84 -8.74
CA ARG A 538 -28.82 17.86 -7.68
C ARG A 538 -29.32 16.48 -8.11
N GLY A 539 -28.48 15.48 -7.86
CA GLY A 539 -28.80 14.07 -8.04
C GLY A 539 -29.36 13.45 -6.76
N ASP A 540 -30.22 12.45 -6.90
CA ASP A 540 -30.70 11.62 -5.78
C ASP A 540 -30.42 10.13 -5.99
N ALA A 541 -30.60 9.35 -4.92
CA ALA A 541 -30.32 7.92 -4.91
C ALA A 541 -31.31 7.09 -5.77
N SER A 542 -32.44 7.68 -6.18
CA SER A 542 -33.42 7.03 -7.05
C SER A 542 -33.10 7.16 -8.54
N GLY A 543 -32.04 7.90 -8.87
CA GLY A 543 -31.59 8.12 -10.25
C GLY A 543 -32.14 9.41 -10.87
N GLN A 544 -32.71 10.33 -10.09
CA GLN A 544 -33.12 11.64 -10.63
C GLN A 544 -32.00 12.67 -10.46
N ALA A 545 -31.74 13.46 -11.50
CA ALA A 545 -30.92 14.65 -11.45
C ALA A 545 -31.74 15.87 -11.88
N THR A 546 -32.09 16.73 -10.94
CA THR A 546 -33.03 17.84 -11.15
C THR A 546 -32.50 19.17 -10.61
N GLY A 547 -32.92 20.28 -11.22
CA GLY A 547 -32.60 21.64 -10.77
C GLY A 547 -32.25 22.58 -11.91
N ALA A 548 -31.99 23.85 -11.63
CA ALA A 548 -31.68 24.86 -12.64
C ALA A 548 -30.17 25.18 -12.62
N PRO A 549 -29.42 24.92 -13.71
CA PRO A 549 -28.02 25.29 -13.78
C PRO A 549 -27.81 26.79 -13.57
N THR A 550 -26.86 27.18 -12.72
CA THR A 550 -26.60 28.60 -12.41
C THR A 550 -25.36 29.16 -13.10
N ARG A 551 -24.54 28.31 -13.73
CA ARG A 551 -23.29 28.72 -14.38
C ARG A 551 -23.13 28.06 -15.76
N PRO A 552 -22.80 28.82 -16.82
CA PRO A 552 -22.43 28.24 -18.10
C PRO A 552 -21.11 27.49 -18.07
N GLY A 553 -21.00 26.45 -18.89
CA GLY A 553 -19.81 25.62 -19.00
C GLY A 553 -20.12 24.24 -19.57
N VAL A 554 -19.06 23.48 -19.80
CA VAL A 554 -19.14 22.05 -20.13
C VAL A 554 -18.84 21.28 -18.85
N TYR A 555 -19.70 20.33 -18.52
CA TYR A 555 -19.61 19.51 -17.33
C TYR A 555 -19.57 18.05 -17.76
N ASP A 556 -18.50 17.32 -17.43
CA ASP A 556 -18.45 15.86 -17.56
C ASP A 556 -19.16 15.27 -16.33
N VAL A 557 -20.23 14.51 -16.57
CA VAL A 557 -21.14 14.01 -15.54
C VAL A 557 -21.10 12.49 -15.51
N HIS A 558 -21.08 11.94 -14.31
CA HIS A 558 -21.03 10.50 -14.08
C HIS A 558 -22.20 10.07 -13.19
N ALA A 559 -23.04 9.18 -13.71
CA ALA A 559 -24.08 8.50 -12.95
C ALA A 559 -23.55 7.11 -12.58
N LEU A 560 -23.45 6.86 -11.29
CA LEU A 560 -23.10 5.55 -10.76
C LEU A 560 -24.33 4.90 -10.18
N VAL A 561 -24.36 3.59 -10.27
CA VAL A 561 -25.36 2.78 -9.60
C VAL A 561 -24.70 1.61 -8.89
N ARG A 562 -25.20 1.33 -7.69
CA ARG A 562 -24.87 0.15 -6.91
C ARG A 562 -26.16 -0.64 -6.68
N ASP A 563 -26.10 -1.96 -6.78
CA ASP A 563 -27.23 -2.82 -6.41
C ASP A 563 -27.15 -3.26 -4.94
N ALA A 564 -28.15 -4.00 -4.47
CA ALA A 564 -28.21 -4.55 -3.11
C ALA A 564 -27.62 -5.97 -3.01
N GLY A 565 -26.94 -6.45 -4.05
CA GLY A 565 -26.31 -7.77 -4.07
C GLY A 565 -25.26 -7.91 -2.96
N THR A 566 -25.00 -9.15 -2.57
CA THR A 566 -23.82 -9.49 -1.76
C THR A 566 -23.05 -10.56 -2.53
N PRO A 567 -21.98 -10.17 -3.23
CA PRO A 567 -21.36 -8.85 -3.30
C PRO A 567 -22.15 -7.90 -4.20
N ALA A 568 -22.05 -6.60 -3.91
CA ALA A 568 -22.79 -5.59 -4.67
C ALA A 568 -22.16 -5.38 -6.05
N ARG A 569 -23.00 -5.28 -7.06
CA ARG A 569 -22.61 -4.95 -8.43
C ARG A 569 -22.65 -3.44 -8.63
N LEU A 570 -21.79 -2.98 -9.54
CA LEU A 570 -21.71 -1.58 -9.94
C LEU A 570 -22.09 -1.39 -11.41
N GLY A 571 -22.57 -0.20 -11.72
CA GLY A 571 -22.71 0.30 -13.08
C GLY A 571 -22.39 1.78 -13.13
N ALA A 572 -21.98 2.23 -14.31
CA ALA A 572 -21.68 3.63 -14.55
C ALA A 572 -22.12 4.05 -15.95
N HIS A 573 -22.59 5.29 -16.06
CA HIS A 573 -22.76 5.99 -17.32
C HIS A 573 -22.15 7.38 -17.23
N SER A 574 -21.49 7.82 -18.30
CA SER A 574 -20.81 9.12 -18.34
C SER A 574 -21.25 9.89 -19.57
N TRP A 575 -21.51 11.19 -19.40
CA TRP A 575 -21.97 12.07 -20.47
C TRP A 575 -21.58 13.52 -20.21
N ARG A 576 -21.82 14.39 -21.19
CA ARG A 576 -21.57 15.83 -21.05
C ARG A 576 -22.84 16.64 -20.87
N ILE A 577 -22.81 17.65 -20.03
CA ILE A 577 -23.82 18.71 -19.99
C ILE A 577 -23.17 20.01 -20.48
N GLU A 578 -23.67 20.56 -21.59
CA GLU A 578 -23.31 21.88 -22.09
C GLU A 578 -24.34 22.90 -21.60
N VAL A 579 -23.97 23.73 -20.62
CA VAL A 579 -24.82 24.81 -20.13
C VAL A 579 -24.47 26.11 -20.85
N ALA A 580 -25.39 26.60 -21.68
CA ALA A 580 -25.25 27.88 -22.36
C ALA A 580 -25.66 29.06 -21.46
N PRO A 581 -25.07 30.27 -21.65
CA PRO A 581 -25.62 31.49 -21.05
C PRO A 581 -27.01 31.78 -21.63
N LEU A 582 -27.90 32.35 -20.82
CA LEU A 582 -29.21 32.80 -21.28
C LEU A 582 -29.09 34.20 -21.87
N VAL A 583 -29.61 34.42 -23.06
CA VAL A 583 -29.70 35.77 -23.66
C VAL A 583 -31.19 36.09 -23.85
N SER A 584 -31.75 36.92 -22.99
CA SER A 584 -33.19 37.16 -22.92
C SER A 584 -33.63 38.40 -23.71
N ARG A 585 -32.79 39.44 -23.79
CA ARG A 585 -33.15 40.71 -24.43
C ARG A 585 -31.95 41.44 -25.00
N ILE A 586 -32.17 42.16 -26.10
CA ILE A 586 -31.20 43.07 -26.71
C ILE A 586 -31.89 44.43 -26.93
N LYS A 587 -31.25 45.53 -26.53
CA LYS A 587 -31.80 46.89 -26.67
C LYS A 587 -30.70 47.91 -27.02
N PRO A 588 -30.85 48.71 -28.10
CA PRO A 588 -31.91 48.62 -29.11
C PRO A 588 -31.80 47.32 -29.93
N ALA A 589 -32.92 46.84 -30.49
CA ALA A 589 -32.94 45.64 -31.34
C ALA A 589 -32.59 45.94 -32.81
N ARG A 590 -32.31 47.20 -33.15
CA ARG A 590 -31.89 47.64 -34.48
C ARG A 590 -30.97 48.85 -34.41
N GLY A 591 -30.13 49.03 -35.43
CA GLY A 591 -29.27 50.20 -35.59
C GLY A 591 -28.12 49.96 -36.59
N PRO A 592 -27.41 51.04 -37.00
CA PRO A 592 -26.26 50.94 -37.90
C PRO A 592 -25.04 50.35 -37.17
N GLU A 593 -23.95 50.14 -37.91
CA GLU A 593 -22.64 49.84 -37.30
C GLU A 593 -22.25 50.88 -36.22
N GLY A 594 -21.55 50.44 -35.19
CA GLY A 594 -21.18 51.29 -34.05
C GLY A 594 -22.28 51.49 -33.00
N THR A 595 -23.51 51.01 -33.24
CA THR A 595 -24.59 51.09 -32.23
C THR A 595 -24.20 50.32 -30.97
N ALA A 596 -24.26 50.97 -29.80
CA ALA A 596 -24.10 50.29 -28.52
C ALA A 596 -25.41 49.58 -28.13
N VAL A 597 -25.38 48.25 -28.01
CA VAL A 597 -26.51 47.43 -27.59
C VAL A 597 -26.30 46.89 -26.18
N THR A 598 -27.33 47.03 -25.35
CA THR A 598 -27.41 46.37 -24.04
C THR A 598 -28.02 44.99 -24.21
N ILE A 599 -27.29 43.96 -23.78
CA ILE A 599 -27.70 42.57 -23.82
C ILE A 599 -27.99 42.13 -22.39
N SER A 600 -29.23 41.71 -22.13
CA SER A 600 -29.67 41.20 -20.84
C SER A 600 -29.83 39.68 -20.89
N GLY A 601 -29.56 39.03 -19.76
CA GLY A 601 -29.55 37.57 -19.69
C GLY A 601 -29.11 37.03 -18.33
N SER A 602 -28.56 35.82 -18.32
CA SER A 602 -27.91 35.22 -17.15
C SER A 602 -26.69 34.38 -17.56
N GLY A 603 -25.72 34.28 -16.64
CA GLY A 603 -24.49 33.54 -16.89
C GLY A 603 -23.42 34.33 -17.66
N PHE A 604 -23.43 35.66 -17.60
CA PHE A 604 -22.36 36.45 -18.21
C PHE A 604 -21.15 36.57 -17.27
N THR A 605 -19.95 36.66 -17.85
CA THR A 605 -18.68 36.82 -17.15
C THR A 605 -17.85 37.92 -17.80
N PRO A 606 -16.81 38.46 -17.14
CA PRO A 606 -15.91 39.45 -17.76
C PRO A 606 -15.23 38.97 -19.06
N GLN A 607 -15.09 37.65 -19.23
CA GLN A 607 -14.48 37.02 -20.40
C GLN A 607 -15.49 36.66 -21.51
N SER A 608 -16.78 36.97 -21.31
CA SER A 608 -17.82 36.64 -22.28
C SER A 608 -17.61 37.42 -23.59
N THR A 609 -17.75 36.72 -24.72
CA THR A 609 -17.66 37.32 -26.06
C THR A 609 -19.02 37.38 -26.73
N VAL A 610 -19.24 38.40 -27.56
CA VAL A 610 -20.51 38.61 -28.27
C VAL A 610 -20.25 38.57 -29.77
N ARG A 611 -21.17 37.96 -30.53
CA ARG A 611 -21.17 37.96 -32.00
C ARG A 611 -22.54 38.35 -32.53
N PHE A 612 -22.56 39.08 -33.64
CA PHE A 612 -23.72 39.38 -34.45
C PHE A 612 -23.65 38.52 -35.71
N GLY A 613 -24.48 37.48 -35.79
CA GLY A 613 -24.35 36.44 -36.80
C GLY A 613 -23.00 35.72 -36.70
N SER A 614 -22.15 35.88 -37.72
CA SER A 614 -20.77 35.38 -37.76
C SER A 614 -19.71 36.43 -37.41
N VAL A 615 -20.07 37.70 -37.24
CA VAL A 615 -19.09 38.78 -37.01
C VAL A 615 -18.94 39.04 -35.50
N PRO A 616 -17.72 39.00 -34.94
CA PRO A 616 -17.47 39.40 -33.54
C PRO A 616 -17.88 40.84 -33.29
N ALA A 617 -18.45 41.14 -32.11
CA ALA A 617 -18.73 42.52 -31.72
C ALA A 617 -17.46 43.37 -31.69
N ALA A 618 -17.56 44.66 -32.02
CA ALA A 618 -16.41 45.57 -32.06
C ALA A 618 -15.77 45.75 -30.68
N SER A 619 -16.61 45.77 -29.64
CA SER A 619 -16.19 45.73 -28.24
C SER A 619 -17.28 45.11 -27.39
N VAL A 620 -16.89 44.55 -26.24
CA VAL A 620 -17.81 44.02 -25.22
C VAL A 620 -17.38 44.59 -23.88
N THR A 621 -18.31 45.22 -23.18
CA THR A 621 -18.13 45.76 -21.82
C THR A 621 -19.01 44.96 -20.87
N TYR A 622 -18.39 44.31 -19.89
CA TYR A 622 -19.09 43.58 -18.85
C TYR A 622 -19.60 44.53 -17.77
N ALA A 623 -20.90 44.49 -17.48
CA ALA A 623 -21.49 45.27 -16.37
C ALA A 623 -21.85 44.37 -15.18
N SER A 624 -22.48 43.23 -15.43
CA SER A 624 -22.83 42.24 -14.40
C SER A 624 -23.07 40.87 -15.01
N SER A 625 -23.28 39.85 -14.18
CA SER A 625 -23.64 38.49 -14.64
C SER A 625 -24.96 38.42 -15.41
N HIS A 626 -25.73 39.51 -15.43
CA HIS A 626 -27.01 39.64 -16.12
C HIS A 626 -27.00 40.66 -17.25
N THR A 627 -25.91 41.42 -17.43
CA THR A 627 -25.87 42.52 -18.41
C THR A 627 -24.48 42.72 -18.99
N VAL A 628 -24.41 42.75 -20.33
CA VAL A 628 -23.22 43.17 -21.08
C VAL A 628 -23.61 44.19 -22.14
N THR A 629 -22.74 45.14 -22.41
CA THR A 629 -22.90 46.10 -23.50
C THR A 629 -21.97 45.71 -24.64
N ALA A 630 -22.49 45.54 -25.84
CA ALA A 630 -21.71 45.19 -27.02
C ALA A 630 -21.89 46.26 -28.11
N VAL A 631 -20.84 46.52 -28.89
CA VAL A 631 -20.91 47.45 -30.02
C VAL A 631 -21.07 46.67 -31.32
N VAL A 632 -22.07 47.05 -32.13
CA VAL A 632 -22.36 46.42 -33.42
C VAL A 632 -21.15 46.57 -34.35
N PRO A 633 -20.61 45.47 -34.91
CA PRO A 633 -19.42 45.51 -35.75
C PRO A 633 -19.73 45.97 -37.18
N ALA A 634 -18.69 46.40 -37.89
CA ALA A 634 -18.74 46.66 -39.32
C ALA A 634 -18.87 45.35 -40.13
N GLY A 635 -19.32 45.46 -41.38
CA GLY A 635 -19.35 44.33 -42.33
C GLY A 635 -20.59 43.44 -42.23
N LEU A 636 -21.63 43.87 -41.54
CA LEU A 636 -22.96 43.24 -41.58
C LEU A 636 -23.76 43.80 -42.77
N ALA A 637 -24.48 42.92 -43.48
CA ALA A 637 -25.36 43.36 -44.58
C ALA A 637 -26.49 44.26 -44.02
N PRO A 638 -26.84 45.39 -44.68
CA PRO A 638 -27.91 46.27 -44.23
C PRO A 638 -29.30 45.60 -44.28
N ALA A 639 -30.23 46.08 -43.46
CA ALA A 639 -31.62 45.60 -43.36
C ALA A 639 -31.78 44.09 -43.10
N THR A 640 -30.76 43.41 -42.57
CA THR A 640 -30.75 41.96 -42.40
C THR A 640 -30.83 41.58 -40.91
N PRO A 641 -31.80 40.75 -40.48
CA PRO A 641 -31.83 40.23 -39.11
C PRO A 641 -30.69 39.23 -38.89
N VAL A 642 -29.85 39.48 -37.88
CA VAL A 642 -28.74 38.62 -37.47
C VAL A 642 -28.93 38.13 -36.03
N THR A 643 -28.68 36.85 -35.79
CA THR A 643 -28.76 36.28 -34.44
C THR A 643 -27.62 36.82 -33.59
N VAL A 644 -27.94 37.36 -32.41
CA VAL A 644 -26.91 37.72 -31.43
C VAL A 644 -26.63 36.54 -30.54
N SER A 645 -25.36 36.26 -30.30
CA SER A 645 -24.95 35.18 -29.42
C SER A 645 -23.88 35.61 -28.45
N VAL A 646 -23.96 35.09 -27.24
CA VAL A 646 -22.95 35.28 -26.19
C VAL A 646 -22.26 33.95 -25.93
N THR A 647 -20.93 33.93 -25.97
CA THR A 647 -20.14 32.76 -25.61
C THR A 647 -19.51 32.99 -24.24
N THR A 648 -19.77 32.08 -23.31
CA THR A 648 -19.21 32.05 -21.95
C THR A 648 -18.63 30.66 -21.68
N ASN A 649 -17.39 30.58 -21.17
CA ASN A 649 -16.73 29.30 -20.82
C ASN A 649 -16.78 28.26 -21.95
N GLY A 650 -16.57 28.70 -23.19
CA GLY A 650 -16.59 27.83 -24.38
C GLY A 650 -17.98 27.43 -24.90
N VAL A 651 -19.07 27.75 -24.19
CA VAL A 651 -20.44 27.41 -24.61
C VAL A 651 -21.20 28.64 -25.12
N ARG A 652 -21.89 28.49 -26.26
CA ARG A 652 -22.61 29.58 -26.95
C ARG A 652 -24.09 29.59 -26.59
N GLY A 653 -24.58 30.70 -26.07
CA GLY A 653 -26.00 31.02 -25.91
C GLY A 653 -26.50 31.91 -27.03
N THR A 654 -27.67 31.61 -27.59
CA THR A 654 -28.30 32.39 -28.65
C THR A 654 -29.44 33.23 -28.11
N GLY A 655 -29.46 34.51 -28.47
CA GLY A 655 -30.51 35.46 -28.09
C GLY A 655 -31.39 35.86 -29.26
N PRO A 656 -32.23 36.90 -29.05
CA PRO A 656 -33.05 37.49 -30.10
C PRO A 656 -32.23 38.00 -31.29
N ALA A 657 -32.89 38.20 -32.42
CA ALA A 657 -32.26 38.82 -33.60
C ALA A 657 -32.05 40.33 -33.38
N PHE A 658 -30.99 40.85 -33.99
CA PHE A 658 -30.72 42.27 -34.16
C PHE A 658 -30.82 42.63 -35.65
N THR A 659 -31.48 43.72 -36.00
CA THR A 659 -31.60 44.17 -37.41
C THR A 659 -30.66 45.33 -37.67
N THR A 660 -29.72 45.14 -38.59
CA THR A 660 -28.86 46.22 -39.09
C THR A 660 -29.69 47.21 -39.93
N SER A 661 -29.44 48.50 -39.78
CA SER A 661 -30.11 49.54 -40.58
C SER A 661 -29.21 50.12 -41.65
#